data_AF-A0A940B204-F1
#
_entry.id   AF-A0A940B204-F1
#
_cell.length_a   1.000
_cell.length_b   1.000
_cell.length_c   1.000
_cell.angle_alpha   90.00
_cell.angle_beta   90.00
_cell.angle_gamma   90.00
#
_symmetry.space_group_name_H-M   'P 1'
#
loop_
_entity.id
_entity.type
_entity.pdbx_description
1 polymer ?
#
loop_
_entity_poly.entity_id
_entity_poly.type
_entity_poly.pdbx_seq_one_letter_code
_entity_poly.pdbx_strand_id
1 'polypeptide(L)'
;MKKFHKTLSALMAGALTVSAVSLSGCRKEEKTTEESSIVTTAEPTEEEVLEDEAPVVEMNNTVTLTPTEKEALDLAEKLGVSMDEIHGEYELFIRYANIVMNNPKLNDYRAYALHLFPVVADHYNEETLEYFLEKLSDLTIENMVLEESSGEFYELDDRIWIDSEGGIYENEECYTTVFHELLHFTDAFLDGENRCNLYYTGERIAKEEDLTPKEWEEIVGIVSTNFITEGGAELYQAKYYSKTPITYSCQTAFLTGLEHIYGSETLDSLFFRSDSDMLFVELLREAGYDDPKIYEVITSFNYYTSGKGDVPKTNVRLEDVLIDLYEHVKGPSWQEDKVFGYILRQINSQFFDYVGCEHKALLNYMATSSDMWEITESILDQLDQGSNPSVLSTLSVIYLDGKPYLTTILQRPENIDHSVATAIIIDYDFEEEKVLSYQYLVHSYPSAIPGALTAGKELDERLESLKRDTTYLHEQEAYTVKSKEMQELYDRAAEIGNKYGVYIRLEETLPSSIDQSEVGSCKVKEMNEALDRVEAILEMFPKGYFDNFCYGYFTGFEIDLVRRPQSYTELRCSPQEGGYLFSIILEANGDEPEEQIDGKLLDAILSATEMRLRNYYENFENPFFTEDKWMSMNADGFRYFGYQHEEDEECDYGRFKEYVVSFDSMRMPSRDRVLLLKALLLQTEISDACLEKAEYLCECIREAFDSENWPDQTAWEKEIERQKTDHAAKAT
;
A
#
# COMPACT_ATOMS: atom_id res chain seq x y z
N MET A 1 -54.62 -8.75 6.35
CA MET A 1 -53.60 -9.23 5.39
C MET A 1 -52.59 -8.12 5.05
N LYS A 2 -51.89 -7.57 6.06
CA LYS A 2 -50.87 -6.51 5.90
C LYS A 2 -49.68 -6.66 6.89
N LYS A 3 -49.52 -7.85 7.48
CA LYS A 3 -48.48 -8.13 8.50
C LYS A 3 -47.55 -9.31 8.18
N PHE A 4 -47.68 -9.89 6.97
CA PHE A 4 -46.86 -11.04 6.55
C PHE A 4 -45.77 -10.69 5.51
N HIS A 5 -45.59 -9.41 5.17
CA HIS A 5 -44.56 -8.95 4.22
C HIS A 5 -43.34 -8.30 4.87
N LYS A 6 -43.33 -8.05 6.19
CA LYS A 6 -42.15 -7.45 6.86
C LYS A 6 -41.16 -8.48 7.42
N THR A 7 -41.56 -9.75 7.54
CA THR A 7 -40.74 -10.77 8.20
C THR A 7 -39.96 -11.65 7.23
N LEU A 8 -40.29 -11.63 5.93
CA LEU A 8 -39.55 -12.38 4.91
C LEU A 8 -38.40 -11.52 4.31
N SER A 9 -38.59 -10.20 4.19
CA SER A 9 -37.54 -9.27 3.75
C SER A 9 -36.38 -9.14 4.75
N ALA A 10 -36.64 -9.30 6.05
CA ALA A 10 -35.60 -9.24 7.08
C ALA A 10 -34.79 -10.54 7.24
N LEU A 11 -35.28 -11.67 6.71
CA LEU A 11 -34.63 -12.97 6.83
C LEU A 11 -33.78 -13.34 5.59
N MET A 12 -33.95 -12.63 4.46
CA MET A 12 -33.04 -12.70 3.32
C MET A 12 -32.00 -11.57 3.30
N ALA A 13 -32.28 -10.41 3.91
CA ALA A 13 -31.27 -9.35 4.06
C ALA A 13 -30.09 -9.75 4.97
N GLY A 14 -30.28 -10.73 5.86
CA GLY A 14 -29.22 -11.25 6.74
C GLY A 14 -28.41 -12.42 6.18
N ALA A 15 -28.66 -12.83 4.93
CA ALA A 15 -27.96 -13.93 4.25
C ALA A 15 -27.40 -13.55 2.86
N LEU A 16 -27.47 -12.26 2.49
CA LEU A 16 -27.03 -11.72 1.20
C LEU A 16 -26.15 -10.45 1.34
N THR A 17 -25.62 -10.16 2.52
CA THR A 17 -24.53 -9.16 2.74
C THR A 17 -23.17 -9.83 2.77
N VAL A 18 -22.87 -10.66 1.77
CA VAL A 18 -21.51 -11.10 1.45
C VAL A 18 -21.43 -11.10 -0.08
N SER A 19 -20.38 -10.48 -0.61
CA SER A 19 -19.96 -10.39 -2.03
C SER A 19 -20.32 -9.09 -2.78
N ALA A 20 -19.72 -7.99 -2.34
CA ALA A 20 -19.19 -6.93 -3.21
C ALA A 20 -17.96 -6.31 -2.51
N VAL A 21 -17.08 -7.18 -2.01
CA VAL A 21 -15.77 -6.79 -1.46
C VAL A 21 -14.77 -7.15 -2.55
N SER A 22 -14.11 -6.16 -3.15
CA SER A 22 -12.94 -6.42 -4.00
C SER A 22 -11.86 -6.99 -3.08
N LEU A 23 -11.58 -8.28 -3.21
CA LEU A 23 -10.48 -8.96 -2.50
C LEU A 23 -9.49 -9.40 -3.58
N SER A 24 -8.56 -8.52 -3.96
CA SER A 24 -7.52 -8.77 -4.96
C SER A 24 -6.16 -8.59 -4.30
N GLY A 25 -5.43 -9.69 -4.09
CA GLY A 25 -4.09 -9.69 -3.51
C GLY A 25 -3.05 -10.22 -4.50
N CYS A 26 -1.95 -9.47 -4.71
CA CYS A 26 -0.87 -9.84 -5.62
C CYS A 26 0.17 -10.75 -4.93
N ARG A 27 0.53 -11.89 -5.55
CA ARG A 27 1.39 -12.94 -4.96
C ARG A 27 2.72 -13.13 -5.72
N LYS A 28 3.85 -13.28 -5.00
CA LYS A 28 5.20 -13.55 -5.55
C LYS A 28 5.49 -15.05 -5.74
N GLU A 29 6.20 -15.42 -6.82
CA GLU A 29 6.78 -16.77 -7.07
C GLU A 29 8.32 -16.71 -7.10
N GLU A 30 9.00 -17.66 -6.45
CA GLU A 30 10.47 -17.80 -6.38
C GLU A 30 11.02 -18.80 -7.42
N LYS A 31 12.20 -18.51 -8.00
CA LYS A 31 13.03 -19.51 -8.69
C LYS A 31 14.53 -19.25 -8.60
N THR A 32 15.24 -20.35 -8.35
CA THR A 32 16.66 -20.55 -8.09
C THR A 32 17.57 -20.44 -9.32
N THR A 33 18.81 -19.96 -9.15
CA THR A 33 19.87 -19.98 -10.17
C THR A 33 21.21 -20.51 -9.64
N GLU A 34 21.91 -21.28 -10.48
CA GLU A 34 23.28 -21.76 -10.28
C GLU A 34 24.29 -20.86 -11.01
N GLU A 35 25.41 -20.58 -10.33
CA GLU A 35 26.51 -19.70 -10.73
C GLU A 35 27.40 -20.24 -11.87
N SER A 36 28.03 -19.33 -12.61
CA SER A 36 29.32 -19.57 -13.25
C SER A 36 30.06 -18.27 -13.60
N SER A 37 31.33 -18.26 -13.20
CA SER A 37 32.25 -17.16 -12.94
C SER A 37 32.99 -16.52 -14.14
N ILE A 38 33.16 -15.19 -14.05
CA ILE A 38 34.41 -14.37 -14.10
C ILE A 38 35.44 -14.64 -15.23
N VAL A 39 35.80 -13.59 -15.99
CA VAL A 39 37.17 -12.97 -16.04
C VAL A 39 37.20 -11.78 -17.02
N THR A 40 37.81 -10.71 -16.53
CA THR A 40 37.89 -9.31 -16.94
C THR A 40 39.04 -8.96 -17.90
N THR A 41 39.05 -7.67 -18.31
CA THR A 41 40.15 -6.79 -18.79
C THR A 41 40.39 -6.73 -20.31
N ALA A 42 40.60 -5.59 -20.99
CA ALA A 42 40.77 -4.17 -20.61
C ALA A 42 40.68 -3.27 -21.89
N GLU A 43 40.05 -2.10 -21.76
CA GLU A 43 40.48 -0.71 -22.10
C GLU A 43 41.44 -0.39 -23.29
N PRO A 44 41.59 0.89 -23.73
CA PRO A 44 40.61 1.81 -24.36
C PRO A 44 41.28 2.52 -25.59
N THR A 45 40.62 3.47 -26.26
CA THR A 45 41.30 4.56 -27.01
C THR A 45 40.24 5.62 -27.41
N GLU A 46 40.25 6.77 -26.73
CA GLU A 46 40.70 8.10 -27.25
C GLU A 46 39.87 8.59 -28.46
N GLU A 47 38.86 9.41 -28.20
CA GLU A 47 38.87 10.89 -28.29
C GLU A 47 38.95 11.44 -29.73
N GLU A 48 37.88 12.08 -30.20
CA GLU A 48 38.02 13.29 -31.03
C GLU A 48 36.78 14.19 -30.88
N VAL A 49 37.02 15.37 -30.31
CA VAL A 49 36.10 16.50 -30.11
C VAL A 49 36.00 17.30 -31.40
N LEU A 50 34.79 17.64 -31.85
CA LEU A 50 34.56 18.72 -32.80
C LEU A 50 33.33 19.56 -32.38
N GLU A 51 33.64 20.79 -31.97
CA GLU A 51 32.72 21.92 -31.75
C GLU A 51 32.14 22.41 -33.09
N ASP A 52 30.85 22.74 -33.12
CA ASP A 52 30.31 23.72 -34.08
C ASP A 52 29.13 24.47 -33.42
N GLU A 53 29.35 25.74 -33.10
CA GLU A 53 28.37 26.67 -32.52
C GLU A 53 27.42 27.22 -33.60
N ALA A 54 26.11 27.02 -33.42
CA ALA A 54 25.05 27.73 -34.16
C ALA A 54 24.40 28.81 -33.26
N PRO A 55 23.95 29.95 -33.81
CA PRO A 55 23.64 31.15 -33.04
C PRO A 55 22.27 31.07 -32.34
N VAL A 56 22.28 31.30 -31.03
CA VAL A 56 21.07 31.46 -30.20
C VAL A 56 20.38 32.78 -30.53
N VAL A 57 19.13 32.70 -31.02
CA VAL A 57 18.20 33.82 -31.10
C VAL A 57 17.35 33.79 -29.83
N GLU A 58 17.69 34.62 -28.83
CA GLU A 58 16.83 34.84 -27.66
C GLU A 58 15.52 35.54 -28.10
N MET A 59 14.43 34.79 -28.17
CA MET A 59 13.08 35.35 -28.15
C MET A 59 12.59 35.44 -26.69
N ASN A 60 12.81 36.60 -26.07
CA ASN A 60 12.16 36.95 -24.80
C ASN A 60 10.69 37.29 -25.04
N ASN A 61 9.82 36.27 -25.00
CA ASN A 61 8.38 36.45 -24.78
C ASN A 61 8.10 36.34 -23.28
N THR A 62 8.03 37.46 -22.57
CA THR A 62 7.49 37.48 -21.20
C THR A 62 5.98 37.28 -21.26
N VAL A 63 5.53 36.05 -21.03
CA VAL A 63 4.13 35.71 -20.78
C VAL A 63 3.69 36.42 -19.49
N THR A 64 2.57 37.15 -19.54
CA THR A 64 2.02 37.83 -18.36
C THR A 64 0.99 36.91 -17.71
N LEU A 65 1.37 36.27 -16.60
CA LEU A 65 0.49 35.36 -15.84
C LEU A 65 -0.64 36.13 -15.14
N THR A 66 -1.81 35.51 -15.03
CA THR A 66 -2.91 36.01 -14.20
C THR A 66 -2.59 35.86 -12.70
N PRO A 67 -3.30 36.58 -11.80
CA PRO A 67 -3.10 36.41 -10.35
C PRO A 67 -3.33 34.97 -9.88
N THR A 68 -4.35 34.29 -10.40
CA THR A 68 -4.70 32.90 -10.04
C THR A 68 -3.67 31.91 -10.57
N GLU A 69 -3.21 32.08 -11.82
CA GLU A 69 -2.11 31.27 -12.39
C GLU A 69 -0.85 31.41 -11.53
N LYS A 70 -0.51 32.63 -11.15
CA LYS A 70 0.65 32.87 -10.29
C LYS A 70 0.48 32.21 -8.92
N GLU A 71 -0.68 32.33 -8.29
CA GLU A 71 -0.96 31.71 -7.00
C GLU A 71 -0.86 30.18 -7.06
N ALA A 72 -1.42 29.56 -8.10
CA ALA A 72 -1.36 28.12 -8.31
C ALA A 72 0.08 27.64 -8.53
N LEU A 73 0.87 28.36 -9.34
CA LEU A 73 2.27 28.02 -9.61
C LEU A 73 3.15 28.22 -8.37
N ASP A 74 2.97 29.31 -7.62
CA ASP A 74 3.66 29.56 -6.36
C ASP A 74 3.32 28.45 -5.32
N LEU A 75 2.06 27.97 -5.30
CA LEU A 75 1.62 26.86 -4.45
C LEU A 75 2.19 25.51 -4.90
N ALA A 76 2.18 25.22 -6.20
CA ALA A 76 2.71 23.99 -6.77
C ALA A 76 4.21 23.85 -6.50
N GLU A 77 4.98 24.92 -6.72
CA GLU A 77 6.42 24.97 -6.41
C GLU A 77 6.66 24.67 -4.92
N LYS A 78 5.86 25.25 -4.03
CA LYS A 78 5.95 25.01 -2.58
C LYS A 78 5.64 23.55 -2.20
N LEU A 79 4.72 22.90 -2.91
CA LEU A 79 4.25 21.55 -2.63
C LEU A 79 5.01 20.46 -3.40
N GLY A 80 5.99 20.83 -4.23
CA GLY A 80 6.77 19.87 -5.02
C GLY A 80 6.02 19.34 -6.26
N VAL A 81 4.96 20.02 -6.69
CA VAL A 81 4.19 19.68 -7.90
C VAL A 81 4.73 20.49 -9.07
N SER A 82 5.00 19.84 -10.20
CA SER A 82 5.50 20.52 -11.40
C SER A 82 4.38 21.32 -12.10
N MET A 83 4.77 22.31 -12.90
CA MET A 83 3.81 23.09 -13.69
C MET A 83 3.02 22.21 -14.67
N ASP A 84 3.67 21.21 -15.26
CA ASP A 84 3.05 20.32 -16.23
C ASP A 84 1.94 19.49 -15.58
N GLU A 85 2.10 19.08 -14.31
CA GLU A 85 1.10 18.32 -13.54
C GLU A 85 -0.17 19.13 -13.18
N ILE A 86 -0.18 20.45 -13.35
CA ILE A 86 -1.40 21.26 -13.12
C ILE A 86 -2.37 21.16 -14.30
N HIS A 87 -1.91 20.72 -15.48
CA HIS A 87 -2.75 20.54 -16.69
C HIS A 87 -3.54 21.80 -17.10
N GLY A 88 -3.08 22.99 -16.68
CA GLY A 88 -3.76 24.26 -16.92
C GLY A 88 -4.97 24.54 -16.01
N GLU A 89 -5.28 23.64 -15.07
CA GLU A 89 -6.43 23.71 -14.17
C GLU A 89 -6.10 24.45 -12.86
N TYR A 90 -5.66 25.71 -12.98
CA TYR A 90 -5.08 26.46 -11.85
C TYR A 90 -6.04 26.70 -10.67
N GLU A 91 -7.30 27.06 -10.92
CA GLU A 91 -8.28 27.31 -9.86
C GLU A 91 -8.67 26.01 -9.14
N LEU A 92 -8.86 24.94 -9.92
CA LEU A 92 -9.15 23.61 -9.40
C LEU A 92 -7.96 23.07 -8.59
N PHE A 93 -6.72 23.25 -9.06
CA PHE A 93 -5.52 22.85 -8.34
C PHE A 93 -5.43 23.51 -6.96
N ILE A 94 -5.66 24.83 -6.87
CA ILE A 94 -5.65 25.53 -5.58
C ILE A 94 -6.69 24.92 -4.62
N ARG A 95 -7.89 24.63 -5.10
CA ARG A 95 -8.96 24.03 -4.28
C ARG A 95 -8.59 22.62 -3.83
N TYR A 96 -8.15 21.79 -4.77
CA TYR A 96 -7.73 20.41 -4.55
C TYR A 96 -6.58 20.32 -3.55
N ALA A 97 -5.51 21.08 -3.79
CA ALA A 97 -4.34 21.11 -2.93
C ALA A 97 -4.68 21.57 -1.51
N ASN A 98 -5.57 22.55 -1.36
CA ASN A 98 -6.05 22.98 -0.05
C ASN A 98 -6.83 21.86 0.67
N ILE A 99 -7.64 21.06 -0.03
CA ILE A 99 -8.36 19.94 0.59
C ILE A 99 -7.35 18.88 1.07
N VAL A 100 -6.42 18.46 0.20
CA VAL A 100 -5.42 17.44 0.53
C VAL A 100 -4.55 17.88 1.72
N MET A 101 -4.06 19.13 1.69
CA MET A 101 -3.17 19.64 2.73
C MET A 101 -3.88 19.87 4.07
N ASN A 102 -5.19 20.09 4.07
CA ASN A 102 -5.99 20.23 5.28
C ASN A 102 -6.65 18.92 5.72
N ASN A 103 -6.54 17.83 4.97
CA ASN A 103 -7.04 16.52 5.38
C ASN A 103 -6.02 15.88 6.34
N PRO A 104 -6.34 15.76 7.64
CA PRO A 104 -5.41 15.19 8.60
C PRO A 104 -5.26 13.67 8.41
N LYS A 105 -6.27 12.99 7.84
CA LYS A 105 -6.41 11.52 7.73
C LYS A 105 -5.53 10.89 6.63
N LEU A 106 -4.87 11.72 5.81
CA LEU A 106 -3.95 11.27 4.75
C LEU A 106 -2.53 11.01 5.26
N ASN A 107 -2.18 11.46 6.47
CA ASN A 107 -0.86 11.25 7.08
C ASN A 107 0.30 11.55 6.09
N ASP A 108 1.22 10.61 5.89
CA ASP A 108 2.37 10.73 4.99
C ASP A 108 2.01 10.61 3.50
N TYR A 109 0.79 10.17 3.19
CA TYR A 109 0.31 9.96 1.83
C TYR A 109 -0.18 11.25 1.15
N ARG A 110 -0.09 12.41 1.82
CA ARG A 110 -0.49 13.71 1.24
C ARG A 110 0.23 14.02 -0.06
N ALA A 111 1.50 13.64 -0.17
CA ALA A 111 2.25 13.83 -1.41
C ALA A 111 1.62 13.03 -2.56
N TYR A 112 1.31 11.75 -2.34
CA TYR A 112 0.64 10.90 -3.34
C TYR A 112 -0.74 11.44 -3.70
N ALA A 113 -1.54 11.84 -2.71
CA ALA A 113 -2.83 12.45 -2.95
C ALA A 113 -2.68 13.76 -3.75
N LEU A 114 -1.65 14.57 -3.53
CA LEU A 114 -1.39 15.76 -4.35
C LEU A 114 -1.03 15.41 -5.79
N HIS A 115 -0.17 14.41 -5.98
CA HIS A 115 0.25 13.94 -7.30
C HIS A 115 -0.82 13.13 -8.04
N LEU A 116 -1.97 12.83 -7.41
CA LEU A 116 -3.15 12.30 -8.09
C LEU A 116 -3.85 13.35 -8.97
N PHE A 117 -3.57 14.64 -8.75
CA PHE A 117 -4.24 15.75 -9.41
C PHE A 117 -4.29 15.68 -10.95
N PRO A 118 -3.23 15.28 -11.68
CA PRO A 118 -3.28 15.14 -13.15
C PRO A 118 -4.43 14.26 -13.64
N VAL A 119 -4.67 13.12 -12.97
CA VAL A 119 -5.77 12.21 -13.31
C VAL A 119 -7.12 12.90 -13.11
N VAL A 120 -7.27 13.64 -12.01
CA VAL A 120 -8.49 14.38 -11.73
C VAL A 120 -8.70 15.49 -12.77
N ALA A 121 -7.65 16.25 -13.09
CA ALA A 121 -7.71 17.34 -14.07
C ALA A 121 -8.13 16.85 -15.47
N ASP A 122 -7.67 15.67 -15.88
CA ASP A 122 -7.97 15.10 -17.20
C ASP A 122 -9.36 14.45 -17.30
N HIS A 123 -9.92 13.97 -16.18
CA HIS A 123 -11.12 13.11 -16.21
C HIS A 123 -12.31 13.64 -15.39
N TYR A 124 -12.20 14.75 -14.66
CA TYR A 124 -13.31 15.26 -13.85
C TYR A 124 -14.52 15.69 -14.69
N ASN A 125 -15.70 15.58 -14.09
CA ASN A 125 -16.92 16.19 -14.59
C ASN A 125 -17.31 17.37 -13.68
N GLU A 126 -17.55 18.56 -14.26
CA GLU A 126 -17.94 19.76 -13.51
C GLU A 126 -19.19 19.55 -12.63
N GLU A 127 -20.11 18.69 -13.04
CA GLU A 127 -21.36 18.44 -12.31
C GLU A 127 -21.15 17.62 -11.03
N THR A 128 -20.13 16.76 -11.00
CA THR A 128 -19.86 15.80 -9.92
C THR A 128 -18.62 16.16 -9.11
N LEU A 129 -17.82 17.12 -9.59
CA LEU A 129 -16.56 17.55 -8.97
C LEU A 129 -16.69 17.88 -7.48
N GLU A 130 -17.75 18.59 -7.07
CA GLU A 130 -17.94 18.92 -5.64
C GLU A 130 -18.13 17.68 -4.76
N TYR A 131 -18.80 16.65 -5.27
CA TYR A 131 -18.95 15.37 -4.56
C TYR A 131 -17.61 14.65 -4.43
N PHE A 132 -16.82 14.61 -5.51
CA PHE A 132 -15.48 14.03 -5.46
C PHE A 132 -14.56 14.79 -4.46
N LEU A 133 -14.61 16.12 -4.45
CA LEU A 133 -13.85 16.94 -3.51
C LEU A 133 -14.29 16.73 -2.04
N GLU A 134 -15.59 16.50 -1.79
CA GLU A 134 -16.10 16.09 -0.49
C GLU A 134 -15.51 14.74 -0.07
N LYS A 135 -15.54 13.74 -0.96
CA LYS A 135 -14.94 12.42 -0.74
C LYS A 135 -13.43 12.49 -0.48
N LEU A 136 -12.71 13.35 -1.20
CA LEU A 136 -11.28 13.57 -0.99
C LEU A 136 -10.98 14.18 0.39
N SER A 137 -11.87 15.03 0.88
CA SER A 137 -11.76 15.60 2.23
C SER A 137 -11.97 14.57 3.34
N ASP A 138 -12.70 13.49 3.02
CA ASP A 138 -12.97 12.40 3.93
C ASP A 138 -12.03 11.20 3.80
N LEU A 139 -11.32 11.10 2.68
CA LEU A 139 -10.35 10.04 2.37
C LEU A 139 -9.38 9.81 3.53
N THR A 140 -9.21 8.54 3.89
CA THR A 140 -8.31 8.08 4.94
C THR A 140 -7.31 7.10 4.35
N ILE A 141 -6.01 7.28 4.61
CA ILE A 141 -4.97 6.34 4.16
C ILE A 141 -4.13 5.92 5.36
N GLU A 142 -4.03 4.61 5.57
CA GLU A 142 -3.47 4.01 6.78
C GLU A 142 -2.59 2.80 6.47
N ASN A 143 -1.55 2.64 7.29
CA ASN A 143 -0.72 1.45 7.29
C ASN A 143 -1.39 0.35 8.12
N MET A 144 -1.54 -0.85 7.56
CA MET A 144 -2.07 -2.04 8.23
C MET A 144 -1.29 -3.29 7.80
N VAL A 145 -1.16 -4.32 8.64
CA VAL A 145 -0.59 -5.60 8.19
C VAL A 145 -1.62 -6.32 7.34
N LEU A 146 -1.28 -6.60 6.08
CA LEU A 146 -2.16 -7.30 5.13
C LEU A 146 -1.58 -8.69 4.81
N GLU A 147 -2.40 -9.75 4.91
CA GLU A 147 -1.93 -11.14 4.75
C GLU A 147 -1.75 -11.55 3.27
N GLU A 148 -2.49 -10.94 2.34
CA GLU A 148 -2.53 -11.38 0.93
C GLU A 148 -2.33 -10.26 -0.11
N SER A 149 -2.27 -8.97 0.29
CA SER A 149 -2.15 -7.83 -0.62
C SER A 149 -1.16 -6.78 -0.10
N SER A 150 -0.64 -5.94 -1.00
CA SER A 150 0.20 -4.78 -0.61
C SER A 150 -0.62 -3.51 -0.33
N GLY A 151 -1.89 -3.49 -0.73
CA GLY A 151 -2.84 -2.40 -0.52
C GLY A 151 -4.29 -2.88 -0.74
N GLU A 152 -5.25 -2.10 -0.25
CA GLU A 152 -6.68 -2.36 -0.44
C GLU A 152 -7.53 -1.09 -0.24
N PHE A 153 -8.43 -0.81 -1.19
CA PHE A 153 -9.41 0.26 -1.12
C PHE A 153 -10.79 -0.24 -0.64
N TYR A 154 -11.31 0.44 0.38
CA TYR A 154 -12.62 0.21 1.00
C TYR A 154 -13.57 1.37 0.70
N GLU A 155 -14.42 1.19 -0.32
CA GLU A 155 -15.37 2.21 -0.80
C GLU A 155 -16.33 2.72 0.28
N LEU A 156 -16.81 1.85 1.18
CA LEU A 156 -17.82 2.24 2.18
C LEU A 156 -17.32 3.25 3.22
N ASP A 157 -16.02 3.24 3.50
CA ASP A 157 -15.38 4.05 4.54
C ASP A 157 -14.42 5.10 3.97
N ASP A 158 -14.43 5.30 2.63
CA ASP A 158 -13.53 6.19 1.90
C ASP A 158 -12.07 5.97 2.33
N ARG A 159 -11.63 4.70 2.34
CA ARG A 159 -10.40 4.31 3.03
C ARG A 159 -9.49 3.46 2.17
N ILE A 160 -8.20 3.73 2.27
CA ILE A 160 -7.13 2.90 1.70
C ILE A 160 -6.30 2.33 2.84
N TRP A 161 -6.08 1.03 2.81
CA TRP A 161 -5.07 0.35 3.61
C TRP A 161 -3.86 0.05 2.75
N ILE A 162 -2.67 0.32 3.28
CA ILE A 162 -1.39 0.00 2.67
C ILE A 162 -0.67 -0.95 3.61
N ASP A 163 -0.03 -1.98 3.07
CA ASP A 163 0.66 -2.95 3.89
C ASP A 163 1.84 -2.32 4.65
N SER A 164 1.76 -2.38 5.98
CA SER A 164 2.68 -1.70 6.90
C SER A 164 4.09 -2.29 6.92
N GLU A 165 4.32 -3.45 6.31
CA GLU A 165 5.64 -4.06 6.18
C GLU A 165 6.50 -3.39 5.09
N GLY A 166 5.90 -2.57 4.21
CA GLY A 166 6.59 -1.69 3.27
C GLY A 166 6.52 -0.24 3.75
N GLY A 167 7.54 0.24 4.45
CA GLY A 167 7.66 1.68 4.71
C GLY A 167 7.54 2.48 3.40
N ILE A 168 6.86 3.63 3.45
CA ILE A 168 6.57 4.55 2.32
C ILE A 168 7.84 4.96 1.52
N TYR A 169 9.03 4.68 2.05
CA TYR A 169 10.31 5.13 1.53
C TYR A 169 11.23 4.04 0.95
N GLU A 170 10.88 2.74 1.01
CA GLU A 170 11.92 1.69 0.86
C GLU A 170 11.77 0.70 -0.32
N ASN A 171 10.68 0.69 -1.11
CA ASN A 171 10.65 -0.11 -2.35
C ASN A 171 9.73 0.46 -3.46
N GLU A 172 10.08 0.22 -4.73
CA GLU A 172 9.26 0.56 -5.91
C GLU A 172 7.81 0.05 -5.80
N GLU A 173 7.62 -1.10 -5.16
CA GLU A 173 6.34 -1.80 -5.00
C GLU A 173 5.33 -1.01 -4.15
N CYS A 174 5.75 -0.36 -3.06
CA CYS A 174 4.86 0.43 -2.19
C CYS A 174 4.33 1.69 -2.93
N TYR A 175 5.14 2.34 -3.77
CA TYR A 175 4.71 3.54 -4.52
C TYR A 175 3.64 3.24 -5.56
N THR A 176 3.85 2.20 -6.36
CA THR A 176 2.88 1.81 -7.39
C THR A 176 1.58 1.34 -6.76
N THR A 177 1.66 0.66 -5.60
CA THR A 177 0.47 0.27 -4.83
C THR A 177 -0.32 1.48 -4.33
N VAL A 178 0.30 2.51 -3.75
CA VAL A 178 -0.46 3.69 -3.27
C VAL A 178 -1.23 4.36 -4.41
N PHE A 179 -0.60 4.58 -5.56
CA PHE A 179 -1.30 5.17 -6.71
C PHE A 179 -2.36 4.25 -7.30
N HIS A 180 -2.12 2.93 -7.30
CA HIS A 180 -3.12 1.93 -7.68
C HIS A 180 -4.38 2.06 -6.80
N GLU A 181 -4.22 2.10 -5.47
CA GLU A 181 -5.37 2.25 -4.56
C GLU A 181 -6.04 3.63 -4.65
N LEU A 182 -5.27 4.70 -4.88
CA LEU A 182 -5.82 6.03 -5.13
C LEU A 182 -6.63 6.09 -6.44
N LEU A 183 -6.30 5.26 -7.43
CA LEU A 183 -7.08 5.14 -8.64
C LEU A 183 -8.39 4.36 -8.43
N HIS A 184 -8.42 3.37 -7.53
CA HIS A 184 -9.68 2.78 -7.07
C HIS A 184 -10.58 3.82 -6.38
N PHE A 185 -10.00 4.67 -5.53
CA PHE A 185 -10.74 5.81 -4.94
C PHE A 185 -11.27 6.78 -6.01
N THR A 186 -10.47 7.04 -7.04
CA THR A 186 -10.87 7.94 -8.13
C THR A 186 -12.00 7.34 -8.96
N ASP A 187 -11.85 6.10 -9.41
CA ASP A 187 -12.88 5.32 -10.11
C ASP A 187 -14.21 5.33 -9.34
N ALA A 188 -14.18 5.05 -8.04
CA ALA A 188 -15.40 4.96 -7.24
C ALA A 188 -16.20 6.27 -7.13
N PHE A 189 -15.55 7.44 -7.17
CA PHE A 189 -16.19 8.70 -6.79
C PHE A 189 -16.17 9.81 -7.83
N LEU A 190 -15.35 9.72 -8.88
CA LEU A 190 -15.18 10.83 -9.84
C LEU A 190 -16.49 11.13 -10.62
N ASP A 191 -17.25 10.09 -10.98
CA ASP A 191 -18.54 10.21 -11.67
C ASP A 191 -19.72 10.52 -10.74
N GLY A 192 -19.50 10.58 -9.42
CA GLY A 192 -20.50 11.03 -8.44
C GLY A 192 -21.73 10.14 -8.26
N GLU A 193 -21.77 8.98 -8.89
CA GLU A 193 -22.84 7.99 -8.82
C GLU A 193 -22.31 6.65 -8.30
N ASN A 194 -23.10 5.95 -7.50
CA ASN A 194 -22.74 4.61 -7.05
C ASN A 194 -22.76 3.63 -8.24
N ARG A 195 -21.81 2.68 -8.26
CA ARG A 195 -21.77 1.64 -9.29
C ARG A 195 -23.10 0.88 -9.40
N CYS A 196 -23.53 0.66 -10.63
CA CYS A 196 -24.80 0.00 -10.91
C CYS A 196 -24.70 -1.52 -10.73
N ASN A 197 -25.44 -2.09 -9.76
CA ASN A 197 -25.52 -3.54 -9.60
C ASN A 197 -26.23 -4.22 -10.77
N LEU A 198 -25.53 -5.12 -11.45
CA LEU A 198 -26.07 -5.96 -12.52
C LEU A 198 -26.25 -7.40 -12.06
N TYR A 199 -27.35 -8.01 -12.47
CA TYR A 199 -27.70 -9.38 -12.13
C TYR A 199 -27.99 -10.21 -13.38
N TYR A 200 -27.58 -11.47 -13.33
CA TYR A 200 -27.86 -12.46 -14.35
C TYR A 200 -28.93 -13.46 -13.89
N THR A 201 -30.01 -13.60 -14.65
CA THR A 201 -31.17 -14.48 -14.33
C THR A 201 -31.08 -15.87 -14.96
N GLY A 202 -29.96 -16.20 -15.63
CA GLY A 202 -29.85 -17.40 -16.46
C GLY A 202 -30.33 -17.21 -17.91
N GLU A 203 -31.06 -16.13 -18.20
CA GLU A 203 -31.50 -15.76 -19.56
C GLU A 203 -31.10 -14.33 -19.94
N ARG A 204 -30.99 -13.42 -18.96
CA ARG A 204 -30.79 -11.99 -19.19
C ARG A 204 -29.93 -11.35 -18.10
N ILE A 205 -29.11 -10.37 -18.49
CA ILE A 205 -28.38 -9.44 -17.64
C ILE A 205 -29.19 -8.14 -17.55
N ALA A 206 -29.48 -7.71 -16.33
CA ALA A 206 -30.30 -6.53 -16.06
C ALA A 206 -29.83 -5.76 -14.81
N LYS A 207 -30.14 -4.46 -14.80
CA LYS A 207 -29.99 -3.61 -13.61
C LYS A 207 -30.97 -4.06 -12.53
N GLU A 208 -30.61 -3.84 -11.27
CA GLU A 208 -31.45 -4.13 -10.10
C GLU A 208 -32.90 -3.64 -10.26
N GLU A 209 -33.07 -2.40 -10.71
CA GLU A 209 -34.36 -1.72 -10.86
C GLU A 209 -35.23 -2.27 -12.00
N ASP A 210 -34.63 -2.99 -12.95
CA ASP A 210 -35.31 -3.58 -14.10
C ASP A 210 -35.80 -5.01 -13.83
N LEU A 211 -35.45 -5.61 -12.68
CA LEU A 211 -35.82 -6.97 -12.34
C LEU A 211 -37.26 -7.05 -11.83
N THR A 212 -38.04 -7.96 -12.43
CA THR A 212 -39.37 -8.33 -11.92
C THR A 212 -39.26 -9.19 -10.66
N PRO A 213 -40.31 -9.26 -9.82
CA PRO A 213 -40.30 -10.14 -8.63
C PRO A 213 -40.03 -11.62 -8.94
N LYS A 214 -40.35 -12.08 -10.16
CA LYS A 214 -40.05 -13.44 -10.59
C LYS A 214 -38.58 -13.61 -10.94
N GLU A 215 -37.99 -12.65 -11.65
CA GLU A 215 -36.56 -12.67 -12.00
C GLU A 215 -35.67 -12.61 -10.76
N TRP A 216 -36.09 -11.92 -9.70
CA TRP A 216 -35.42 -11.94 -8.39
C TRP A 216 -35.30 -13.35 -7.78
N GLU A 217 -36.27 -14.23 -8.02
CA GLU A 217 -36.23 -15.63 -7.57
C GLU A 217 -35.36 -16.52 -8.48
N GLU A 218 -34.95 -16.00 -9.65
CA GLU A 218 -34.23 -16.72 -10.71
C GLU A 218 -32.78 -16.23 -10.88
N ILE A 219 -32.28 -15.35 -10.01
CA ILE A 219 -30.89 -14.86 -10.07
C ILE A 219 -29.91 -16.03 -9.95
N VAL A 220 -29.01 -16.10 -10.91
CA VAL A 220 -27.91 -17.07 -11.02
C VAL A 220 -26.61 -16.47 -10.52
N GLY A 221 -26.39 -15.17 -10.72
CA GLY A 221 -25.18 -14.49 -10.26
C GLY A 221 -25.21 -12.98 -10.45
N ILE A 222 -24.17 -12.33 -9.92
CA ILE A 222 -23.91 -10.90 -10.04
C ILE A 222 -22.92 -10.70 -11.19
N VAL A 223 -23.12 -9.64 -11.97
CA VAL A 223 -22.22 -9.25 -13.06
C VAL A 223 -21.45 -8.04 -12.59
N SER A 224 -20.14 -8.20 -12.44
CA SER A 224 -19.19 -7.12 -12.16
C SER A 224 -17.93 -7.32 -13.00
N THR A 225 -17.30 -6.23 -13.44
CA THR A 225 -16.09 -6.27 -14.27
C THR A 225 -14.84 -5.99 -13.45
N ASN A 226 -14.56 -6.87 -12.46
CA ASN A 226 -13.38 -6.72 -11.59
C ASN A 226 -12.06 -6.61 -12.36
N PHE A 227 -11.98 -7.30 -13.52
CA PHE A 227 -10.83 -7.20 -14.40
C PHE A 227 -10.64 -5.79 -15.02
N ILE A 228 -11.71 -5.00 -15.16
CA ILE A 228 -11.64 -3.59 -15.58
C ILE A 228 -11.26 -2.71 -14.40
N THR A 229 -11.79 -2.95 -13.20
CA THR A 229 -11.42 -2.20 -12.00
C THR A 229 -9.93 -2.37 -11.66
N GLU A 230 -9.45 -3.61 -11.51
CA GLU A 230 -8.03 -3.90 -11.19
C GLU A 230 -7.10 -3.55 -12.35
N GLY A 231 -7.44 -3.97 -13.57
CA GLY A 231 -6.64 -3.67 -14.75
C GLY A 231 -6.63 -2.18 -15.09
N GLY A 232 -7.72 -1.48 -14.80
CA GLY A 232 -7.86 -0.04 -15.02
C GLY A 232 -7.00 0.75 -14.04
N ALA A 233 -7.10 0.47 -12.75
CA ALA A 233 -6.25 1.10 -11.74
C ALA A 233 -4.76 0.94 -12.09
N GLU A 234 -4.35 -0.26 -12.50
CA GLU A 234 -2.97 -0.50 -12.92
C GLU A 234 -2.59 0.22 -14.23
N LEU A 235 -3.48 0.22 -15.24
CA LEU A 235 -3.21 0.87 -16.52
C LEU A 235 -3.11 2.40 -16.38
N TYR A 236 -4.00 3.02 -15.60
CA TYR A 236 -3.94 4.47 -15.34
C TYR A 236 -2.76 4.82 -14.45
N GLN A 237 -2.40 3.96 -13.48
CA GLN A 237 -1.18 4.11 -12.69
C GLN A 237 0.05 4.15 -13.61
N ALA A 238 0.08 3.25 -14.59
CA ALA A 238 1.12 3.24 -15.62
C ALA A 238 1.08 4.51 -16.49
N LYS A 239 -0.07 4.89 -17.04
CA LYS A 239 -0.17 6.06 -17.93
C LYS A 239 0.34 7.35 -17.29
N TYR A 240 0.04 7.57 -16.02
CA TYR A 240 0.41 8.81 -15.33
C TYR A 240 1.77 8.74 -14.65
N TYR A 241 2.14 7.62 -14.03
CA TYR A 241 3.27 7.56 -13.10
C TYR A 241 4.40 6.63 -13.55
N SER A 242 4.24 5.30 -13.42
CA SER A 242 5.33 4.34 -13.69
C SER A 242 5.64 4.18 -15.18
N LYS A 243 4.74 4.62 -16.07
CA LYS A 243 4.82 4.47 -17.53
C LYS A 243 4.85 3.02 -18.02
N THR A 244 4.66 2.05 -17.13
CA THR A 244 4.57 0.63 -17.47
C THR A 244 3.74 -0.12 -16.42
N PRO A 245 2.81 -0.99 -16.82
CA PRO A 245 2.13 -1.89 -15.89
C PRO A 245 3.11 -2.87 -15.25
N ILE A 246 2.93 -3.15 -13.96
CA ILE A 246 3.72 -4.12 -13.19
C ILE A 246 2.88 -5.37 -12.93
N THR A 247 1.65 -5.16 -12.46
CA THR A 247 0.68 -6.20 -12.14
C THR A 247 -0.41 -6.27 -13.21
N TYR A 248 -1.32 -7.25 -13.08
CA TYR A 248 -2.50 -7.40 -13.96
C TYR A 248 -2.20 -7.27 -15.47
N SER A 249 -1.04 -7.75 -15.93
CA SER A 249 -0.50 -7.47 -17.27
C SER A 249 -1.42 -7.93 -18.41
N CYS A 250 -2.14 -9.03 -18.23
CA CYS A 250 -3.14 -9.49 -19.19
C CYS A 250 -4.36 -8.55 -19.26
N GLN A 251 -4.84 -8.06 -18.11
CA GLN A 251 -5.97 -7.15 -18.02
C GLN A 251 -5.59 -5.77 -18.58
N THR A 252 -4.42 -5.24 -18.24
CA THR A 252 -3.93 -3.97 -18.79
C THR A 252 -3.76 -4.06 -20.30
N ALA A 253 -3.20 -5.15 -20.83
CA ALA A 253 -3.11 -5.39 -22.27
C ALA A 253 -4.49 -5.49 -22.95
N PHE A 254 -5.46 -6.16 -22.31
CA PHE A 254 -6.84 -6.22 -22.83
C PHE A 254 -7.47 -4.82 -22.90
N LEU A 255 -7.33 -4.00 -21.86
CA LEU A 255 -7.82 -2.62 -21.82
C LEU A 255 -7.12 -1.72 -22.85
N THR A 256 -5.80 -1.83 -23.01
CA THR A 256 -5.06 -1.18 -24.10
C THR A 256 -5.61 -1.61 -25.47
N GLY A 257 -6.01 -2.87 -25.61
CA GLY A 257 -6.71 -3.38 -26.79
C GLY A 257 -8.04 -2.68 -27.03
N LEU A 258 -8.86 -2.50 -25.99
CA LEU A 258 -10.12 -1.75 -26.08
C LEU A 258 -9.87 -0.29 -26.48
N GLU A 259 -8.86 0.36 -25.91
CA GLU A 259 -8.47 1.71 -26.30
C GLU A 259 -8.01 1.78 -27.76
N HIS A 260 -7.23 0.80 -28.23
CA HIS A 260 -6.84 0.75 -29.63
C HIS A 260 -8.05 0.58 -30.57
N ILE A 261 -9.08 -0.17 -30.16
CA ILE A 261 -10.28 -0.44 -30.97
C ILE A 261 -11.24 0.75 -30.95
N TYR A 262 -11.55 1.28 -29.76
CA TYR A 262 -12.63 2.24 -29.51
C TYR A 262 -12.16 3.66 -29.15
N GLY A 263 -10.87 3.87 -28.90
CA GLY A 263 -10.28 5.14 -28.49
C GLY A 263 -10.29 5.39 -26.97
N SER A 264 -9.49 6.35 -26.53
CA SER A 264 -9.29 6.68 -25.11
C SER A 264 -10.58 7.12 -24.42
N GLU A 265 -11.47 7.88 -25.07
CA GLU A 265 -12.77 8.28 -24.49
C GLU A 265 -13.63 7.07 -24.04
N THR A 266 -13.56 5.96 -24.79
CA THR A 266 -14.29 4.73 -24.42
C THR A 266 -13.60 4.02 -23.26
N LEU A 267 -12.27 4.01 -23.22
CA LEU A 267 -11.53 3.44 -22.09
C LEU A 267 -11.77 4.24 -20.81
N ASP A 268 -11.76 5.57 -20.88
CA ASP A 268 -12.10 6.48 -19.77
C ASP A 268 -13.51 6.17 -19.25
N SER A 269 -14.46 5.99 -20.18
CA SER A 269 -15.84 5.63 -19.84
C SER A 269 -15.96 4.24 -19.19
N LEU A 270 -15.14 3.28 -19.61
CA LEU A 270 -15.13 1.94 -19.03
C LEU A 270 -14.50 1.91 -17.63
N PHE A 271 -13.64 2.87 -17.30
CA PHE A 271 -12.99 2.92 -15.99
C PHE A 271 -13.69 3.87 -15.02
N PHE A 272 -13.85 5.15 -15.38
CA PHE A 272 -14.29 6.18 -14.43
C PHE A 272 -15.81 6.31 -14.27
N ARG A 273 -16.63 5.68 -15.11
CA ARG A 273 -18.10 5.81 -15.00
C ARG A 273 -18.71 4.74 -14.12
N SER A 274 -19.73 5.15 -13.38
CA SER A 274 -20.58 4.31 -12.52
C SER A 274 -21.34 3.18 -13.26
N ASP A 275 -21.54 3.32 -14.57
CA ASP A 275 -22.22 2.34 -15.43
C ASP A 275 -21.26 1.47 -16.28
N SER A 276 -19.96 1.46 -15.97
CA SER A 276 -18.90 0.70 -16.64
C SER A 276 -19.25 -0.76 -16.93
N ASP A 277 -19.81 -1.48 -15.95
CA ASP A 277 -20.22 -2.88 -16.12
C ASP A 277 -21.26 -3.03 -17.24
N MET A 278 -22.23 -2.12 -17.32
CA MET A 278 -23.27 -2.16 -18.36
C MET A 278 -22.69 -1.74 -19.71
N LEU A 279 -21.81 -0.74 -19.73
CA LEU A 279 -21.12 -0.31 -20.94
C LEU A 279 -20.35 -1.48 -21.58
N PHE A 280 -19.61 -2.25 -20.79
CA PHE A 280 -18.91 -3.44 -21.31
C PHE A 280 -19.86 -4.53 -21.81
N VAL A 281 -20.98 -4.77 -21.10
CA VAL A 281 -22.05 -5.68 -21.56
C VAL A 281 -22.62 -5.20 -22.91
N GLU A 282 -22.82 -3.91 -23.10
CA GLU A 282 -23.33 -3.34 -24.35
C GLU A 282 -22.34 -3.50 -25.50
N LEU A 283 -21.05 -3.27 -25.29
CA LEU A 283 -20.02 -3.53 -26.30
C LEU A 283 -20.04 -4.98 -26.79
N LEU A 284 -20.19 -5.94 -25.87
CA LEU A 284 -20.30 -7.36 -26.23
C LEU A 284 -21.61 -7.69 -26.97
N ARG A 285 -22.74 -7.10 -26.56
CA ARG A 285 -24.02 -7.25 -27.27
C ARG A 285 -23.95 -6.73 -28.70
N GLU A 286 -23.28 -5.60 -28.90
CA GLU A 286 -23.06 -5.02 -30.23
C GLU A 286 -22.21 -5.94 -31.11
N ALA A 287 -21.19 -6.58 -30.53
CA ALA A 287 -20.38 -7.62 -31.19
C ALA A 287 -21.14 -8.94 -31.43
N GLY A 288 -22.40 -9.04 -30.98
CA GLY A 288 -23.29 -10.17 -31.27
C GLY A 288 -23.32 -11.26 -30.19
N TYR A 289 -22.79 -10.99 -29.01
CA TYR A 289 -22.87 -11.89 -27.87
C TYR A 289 -24.27 -11.87 -27.25
N ASP A 290 -24.76 -13.02 -26.82
CA ASP A 290 -25.96 -13.13 -25.99
C ASP A 290 -25.62 -13.09 -24.50
N ASP A 291 -26.59 -12.70 -23.66
CA ASP A 291 -26.39 -12.52 -22.22
C ASP A 291 -25.79 -13.77 -21.52
N PRO A 292 -26.15 -15.02 -21.88
CA PRO A 292 -25.46 -16.20 -21.36
C PRO A 292 -23.96 -16.27 -21.68
N LYS A 293 -23.55 -15.97 -22.92
CA LYS A 293 -22.13 -15.94 -23.29
C LYS A 293 -21.41 -14.74 -22.64
N ILE A 294 -22.07 -13.59 -22.52
CA ILE A 294 -21.51 -12.42 -21.82
C ILE A 294 -21.21 -12.74 -20.36
N TYR A 295 -22.15 -13.41 -19.66
CA TYR A 295 -21.94 -13.84 -18.29
C TYR A 295 -20.73 -14.80 -18.18
N GLU A 296 -20.58 -15.73 -19.13
CA GLU A 296 -19.44 -16.64 -19.21
C GLU A 296 -18.10 -15.91 -19.42
N VAL A 297 -18.08 -14.91 -20.31
CA VAL A 297 -16.92 -14.04 -20.56
C VAL A 297 -16.49 -13.32 -19.29
N ILE A 298 -17.42 -12.58 -18.66
CA ILE A 298 -17.11 -11.77 -17.48
C ILE A 298 -16.67 -12.65 -16.31
N THR A 299 -17.35 -13.78 -16.08
CA THR A 299 -16.96 -14.73 -15.01
C THR A 299 -15.57 -15.30 -15.27
N SER A 300 -15.23 -15.64 -16.52
CA SER A 300 -13.89 -16.11 -16.89
C SER A 300 -12.82 -15.05 -16.62
N PHE A 301 -13.09 -13.80 -16.99
CA PHE A 301 -12.11 -12.72 -16.84
C PHE A 301 -11.87 -12.36 -15.37
N ASN A 302 -12.92 -12.36 -14.55
CA ASN A 302 -12.78 -12.18 -13.10
C ASN A 302 -11.99 -13.33 -12.47
N TYR A 303 -12.24 -14.57 -12.89
CA TYR A 303 -11.49 -15.73 -12.40
C TYR A 303 -9.98 -15.62 -12.69
N TYR A 304 -9.60 -15.11 -13.87
CA TYR A 304 -8.19 -14.84 -14.20
C TYR A 304 -7.57 -13.70 -13.39
N THR A 305 -8.39 -12.82 -12.81
CA THR A 305 -7.92 -11.63 -12.10
C THR A 305 -7.65 -11.94 -10.63
N SER A 306 -8.58 -12.62 -9.93
CA SER A 306 -8.48 -12.83 -8.48
C SER A 306 -8.26 -14.29 -8.07
N GLY A 307 -8.46 -15.27 -8.97
CA GLY A 307 -8.53 -16.69 -8.62
C GLY A 307 -9.66 -17.04 -7.63
N LYS A 308 -10.48 -16.06 -7.24
CA LYS A 308 -11.59 -16.13 -6.30
C LYS A 308 -12.90 -15.94 -7.07
N GLY A 309 -13.93 -16.73 -6.76
CA GLY A 309 -15.24 -16.67 -7.42
C GLY A 309 -15.71 -18.02 -7.96
N ASP A 310 -16.85 -18.03 -8.65
CA ASP A 310 -17.37 -19.23 -9.30
C ASP A 310 -16.38 -19.70 -10.37
N VAL A 311 -15.84 -20.92 -10.19
CA VAL A 311 -15.04 -21.56 -11.24
C VAL A 311 -15.92 -21.68 -12.49
N PRO A 312 -15.60 -20.97 -13.59
CA PRO A 312 -16.44 -20.98 -14.76
C PRO A 312 -16.51 -22.41 -15.33
N LYS A 313 -17.68 -22.79 -15.83
CA LYS A 313 -17.89 -24.12 -16.43
C LYS A 313 -17.05 -24.33 -17.68
N THR A 314 -16.74 -23.22 -18.35
CA THR A 314 -15.93 -23.11 -19.56
C THR A 314 -15.18 -21.79 -19.46
N ASN A 315 -13.86 -21.86 -19.61
CA ASN A 315 -12.99 -20.69 -19.64
C ASN A 315 -13.07 -20.05 -21.03
N VAL A 316 -13.19 -18.72 -21.09
CA VAL A 316 -13.10 -17.93 -22.34
C VAL A 316 -11.76 -17.21 -22.39
N ARG A 317 -11.10 -17.14 -23.55
CA ARG A 317 -9.83 -16.41 -23.71
C ARG A 317 -10.06 -14.91 -23.88
N LEU A 318 -9.19 -14.09 -23.29
CA LEU A 318 -9.24 -12.63 -23.46
C LEU A 318 -9.02 -12.25 -24.93
N GLU A 319 -8.10 -12.93 -25.61
CA GLU A 319 -7.76 -12.68 -27.01
C GLU A 319 -8.92 -12.97 -27.95
N ASP A 320 -9.70 -14.03 -27.69
CA ASP A 320 -10.84 -14.38 -28.56
C ASP A 320 -11.91 -13.27 -28.51
N VAL A 321 -12.23 -12.77 -27.32
CA VAL A 321 -13.19 -11.67 -27.13
C VAL A 321 -12.65 -10.37 -27.72
N LEU A 322 -11.36 -10.08 -27.53
CA LEU A 322 -10.75 -8.87 -28.06
C LEU A 322 -10.71 -8.86 -29.60
N ILE A 323 -10.46 -10.03 -30.22
CA ILE A 323 -10.55 -10.21 -31.67
C ILE A 323 -11.99 -9.98 -32.15
N ASP A 324 -12.99 -10.54 -31.49
CA ASP A 324 -14.40 -10.34 -31.90
C ASP A 324 -14.81 -8.86 -31.86
N LEU A 325 -14.40 -8.13 -30.81
CA LEU A 325 -14.62 -6.70 -30.70
C LEU A 325 -13.87 -5.93 -31.80
N TYR A 326 -12.63 -6.31 -32.11
CA TYR A 326 -11.87 -5.73 -33.22
C TYR A 326 -12.59 -5.97 -34.55
N GLU A 327 -13.00 -7.21 -34.84
CA GLU A 327 -13.64 -7.56 -36.10
C GLU A 327 -14.99 -6.84 -36.28
N HIS A 328 -15.71 -6.62 -35.19
CA HIS A 328 -16.94 -5.85 -35.17
C HIS A 328 -16.72 -4.38 -35.58
N VAL A 329 -15.70 -3.73 -35.02
CA VAL A 329 -15.47 -2.29 -35.18
C VAL A 329 -14.61 -1.95 -36.41
N LYS A 330 -13.51 -2.68 -36.59
CA LYS A 330 -12.48 -2.42 -37.61
C LYS A 330 -12.48 -3.41 -38.78
N GLY A 331 -13.21 -4.52 -38.66
CA GLY A 331 -13.30 -5.56 -39.69
C GLY A 331 -12.29 -6.71 -39.50
N PRO A 332 -12.33 -7.75 -40.36
CA PRO A 332 -11.68 -9.04 -40.12
C PRO A 332 -10.15 -9.05 -40.29
N SER A 333 -9.52 -7.91 -40.57
CA SER A 333 -8.10 -7.81 -40.94
C SER A 333 -7.18 -7.53 -39.73
N TRP A 334 -7.53 -8.04 -38.55
CA TRP A 334 -6.75 -7.82 -37.32
C TRP A 334 -5.30 -8.32 -37.41
N GLN A 335 -5.04 -9.32 -38.25
CA GLN A 335 -3.70 -9.90 -38.47
C GLN A 335 -2.74 -8.94 -39.20
N GLU A 336 -3.29 -7.96 -39.89
CA GLU A 336 -2.55 -6.94 -40.62
C GLU A 336 -2.23 -5.73 -39.72
N ASP A 337 -2.94 -5.56 -38.60
CA ASP A 337 -2.70 -4.48 -37.64
C ASP A 337 -1.55 -4.87 -36.70
N LYS A 338 -0.40 -4.26 -36.93
CA LYS A 338 0.83 -4.57 -36.18
C LYS A 338 0.73 -4.15 -34.71
N VAL A 339 0.09 -3.03 -34.40
CA VAL A 339 -0.08 -2.59 -33.00
C VAL A 339 -0.96 -3.58 -32.25
N PHE A 340 -2.10 -3.94 -32.85
CA PHE A 340 -3.01 -4.93 -32.27
C PHE A 340 -2.36 -6.30 -32.11
N GLY A 341 -1.52 -6.70 -33.07
CA GLY A 341 -0.71 -7.92 -32.98
C GLY A 341 0.22 -7.96 -31.77
N TYR A 342 0.86 -6.85 -31.41
CA TYR A 342 1.69 -6.75 -30.19
C TYR A 342 0.84 -6.84 -28.92
N ILE A 343 -0.30 -6.15 -28.88
CA ILE A 343 -1.25 -6.20 -27.75
C ILE A 343 -1.71 -7.64 -27.50
N LEU A 344 -2.13 -8.36 -28.56
CA LEU A 344 -2.54 -9.76 -28.44
C LEU A 344 -1.43 -10.66 -27.89
N ARG A 345 -0.17 -10.42 -28.25
CA ARG A 345 0.97 -11.21 -27.74
C ARG A 345 1.28 -10.94 -26.28
N GLN A 346 1.01 -9.74 -25.78
CA GLN A 346 1.15 -9.40 -24.36
C GLN A 346 0.11 -10.10 -23.50
N ILE A 347 -1.07 -10.38 -24.06
CA ILE A 347 -2.07 -11.24 -23.44
C ILE A 347 -1.55 -12.68 -23.52
N ASN A 348 -0.65 -13.06 -22.61
CA ASN A 348 -0.03 -14.37 -22.57
C ASN A 348 -0.94 -15.40 -21.88
N SER A 349 -2.13 -15.65 -22.45
CA SER A 349 -3.08 -16.63 -21.91
C SER A 349 -2.58 -18.09 -21.94
N GLN A 350 -1.36 -18.32 -22.41
CA GLN A 350 -0.74 -19.65 -22.49
C GLN A 350 -0.50 -20.29 -21.11
N PHE A 351 -0.47 -19.49 -20.03
CA PHE A 351 -0.49 -20.02 -18.66
C PHE A 351 -1.83 -20.69 -18.29
N PHE A 352 -2.87 -20.53 -19.10
CA PHE A 352 -4.14 -21.24 -18.98
C PHE A 352 -4.20 -22.41 -19.96
N ASP A 353 -3.28 -23.38 -19.81
CA ASP A 353 -3.11 -24.62 -20.61
C ASP A 353 -4.41 -25.45 -20.86
N TYR A 354 -5.53 -25.07 -20.25
CA TYR A 354 -6.82 -25.76 -20.31
C TYR A 354 -7.91 -25.03 -21.11
N VAL A 355 -7.62 -23.88 -21.74
CA VAL A 355 -8.63 -23.05 -22.42
C VAL A 355 -8.60 -23.26 -23.93
N GLY A 356 -9.74 -23.65 -24.52
CA GLY A 356 -9.89 -23.75 -25.98
C GLY A 356 -9.76 -22.38 -26.65
N CYS A 357 -9.23 -22.33 -27.88
CA CYS A 357 -9.16 -21.11 -28.69
C CYS A 357 -10.22 -21.18 -29.80
N GLU A 358 -11.15 -20.22 -29.80
CA GLU A 358 -12.20 -20.12 -30.81
C GLU A 358 -11.62 -19.60 -32.14
N HIS A 359 -10.73 -18.61 -32.09
CA HIS A 359 -10.01 -18.07 -33.24
C HIS A 359 -8.76 -18.88 -33.58
N LYS A 360 -8.92 -20.04 -34.21
CA LYS A 360 -7.76 -20.91 -34.59
C LYS A 360 -6.66 -20.22 -35.40
N ALA A 361 -6.98 -19.13 -36.09
CA ALA A 361 -6.00 -18.33 -36.81
C ALA A 361 -5.01 -17.63 -35.86
N LEU A 362 -5.42 -17.29 -34.64
CA LEU A 362 -4.56 -16.80 -33.55
C LEU A 362 -3.45 -17.79 -33.23
N LEU A 363 -3.75 -19.09 -33.14
CA LEU A 363 -2.74 -20.12 -32.86
C LEU A 363 -1.63 -20.13 -33.92
N ASN A 364 -1.99 -19.97 -35.19
CA ASN A 364 -1.00 -19.90 -36.27
C ASN A 364 -0.23 -18.57 -36.23
N TYR A 365 -0.91 -17.47 -35.92
CA TYR A 365 -0.30 -16.15 -35.79
C TYR A 365 0.78 -16.16 -34.68
N MET A 366 0.45 -16.68 -33.50
CA MET A 366 1.39 -16.80 -32.37
C MET A 366 2.51 -17.81 -32.62
N ALA A 367 2.23 -18.94 -33.29
CA ALA A 367 3.24 -19.97 -33.56
C ALA A 367 4.28 -19.59 -34.61
N THR A 368 4.02 -18.55 -35.41
CA THR A 368 4.93 -18.09 -36.47
C THR A 368 5.72 -16.85 -36.08
N SER A 369 5.47 -16.30 -34.89
CA SER A 369 6.18 -15.15 -34.32
C SER A 369 7.19 -15.56 -33.26
N SER A 370 8.24 -14.76 -33.12
CA SER A 370 9.19 -14.84 -32.01
C SER A 370 8.49 -14.67 -30.65
N ASP A 371 9.09 -15.23 -29.61
CA ASP A 371 8.67 -15.03 -28.21
C ASP A 371 8.67 -13.53 -27.88
N MET A 372 7.78 -13.08 -26.98
CA MET A 372 7.77 -11.67 -26.52
C MET A 372 9.10 -11.23 -25.91
N TRP A 373 9.84 -12.16 -25.30
CA TRP A 373 11.21 -11.90 -24.84
C TRP A 373 12.18 -11.66 -26.00
N GLU A 374 12.16 -12.51 -27.03
CA GLU A 374 13.00 -12.33 -28.23
C GLU A 374 12.67 -11.01 -28.96
N ILE A 375 11.38 -10.64 -29.02
CA ILE A 375 10.95 -9.37 -29.59
C ILE A 375 11.47 -8.20 -28.75
N THR A 376 11.36 -8.32 -27.42
CA THR A 376 11.86 -7.29 -26.49
C THR A 376 13.36 -7.09 -26.66
N GLU A 377 14.15 -8.17 -26.61
CA GLU A 377 15.60 -8.13 -26.85
C GLU A 377 15.93 -7.53 -28.21
N SER A 378 15.24 -7.94 -29.27
CA SER A 378 15.48 -7.43 -30.62
C SER A 378 15.15 -5.93 -30.78
N ILE A 379 14.22 -5.38 -30.00
CA ILE A 379 13.90 -3.95 -30.02
C ILE A 379 14.92 -3.17 -29.19
N LEU A 380 15.31 -3.70 -28.02
CA LEU A 380 16.33 -3.09 -27.16
C LEU A 380 17.72 -3.10 -27.82
N ASP A 381 18.04 -4.10 -28.64
CA ASP A 381 19.26 -4.15 -29.45
C ASP A 381 19.36 -3.03 -30.50
N GLN A 382 18.24 -2.36 -30.83
CA GLN A 382 18.23 -1.19 -31.74
C GLN A 382 18.63 0.11 -31.03
N LEU A 383 18.71 0.12 -29.70
CA LEU A 383 19.12 1.29 -28.91
C LEU A 383 20.64 1.51 -29.05
N ASP A 384 21.10 2.77 -28.98
CA ASP A 384 22.48 3.13 -29.33
C ASP A 384 23.55 2.43 -28.46
N GLN A 385 24.65 2.05 -29.11
CA GLN A 385 25.65 1.06 -28.69
C GLN A 385 26.18 1.22 -27.25
N GLY A 386 25.97 0.20 -26.41
CA GLY A 386 26.84 -0.10 -25.27
C GLY A 386 26.15 -0.56 -23.99
N SER A 387 24.87 -0.31 -23.82
CA SER A 387 24.10 -0.71 -22.65
C SER A 387 22.84 -1.42 -23.13
N ASN A 388 22.90 -2.74 -23.31
CA ASN A 388 21.65 -3.50 -23.40
C ASN A 388 21.03 -3.41 -22.00
N PRO A 389 19.98 -2.58 -21.80
CA PRO A 389 19.49 -2.38 -20.46
C PRO A 389 18.84 -3.68 -20.02
N SER A 390 19.26 -4.20 -18.87
CA SER A 390 18.56 -5.35 -18.32
C SER A 390 17.14 -4.91 -17.95
N VAL A 391 16.13 -5.68 -18.32
CA VAL A 391 14.71 -5.35 -18.11
C VAL A 391 14.06 -6.38 -17.21
N LEU A 392 13.14 -5.93 -16.37
CA LEU A 392 12.40 -6.81 -15.45
C LEU A 392 11.20 -7.49 -16.13
N SER A 393 10.70 -6.92 -17.23
CA SER A 393 9.52 -7.41 -17.95
C SER A 393 9.62 -7.20 -19.47
N THR A 394 8.78 -7.93 -20.22
CA THR A 394 8.65 -7.73 -21.68
C THR A 394 8.04 -6.36 -21.98
N LEU A 395 8.36 -5.79 -23.14
CA LEU A 395 7.76 -4.51 -23.58
C LEU A 395 6.23 -4.61 -23.65
N SER A 396 5.57 -3.63 -23.03
CA SER A 396 4.11 -3.44 -22.99
C SER A 396 3.71 -2.32 -23.96
N VAL A 397 2.55 -2.46 -24.63
CA VAL A 397 1.98 -1.38 -25.43
C VAL A 397 1.15 -0.51 -24.50
N ILE A 398 1.37 0.79 -24.54
CA ILE A 398 0.58 1.78 -23.80
C ILE A 398 0.29 2.98 -24.69
N TYR A 399 -0.91 3.55 -24.59
CA TYR A 399 -1.23 4.81 -25.26
C TYR A 399 -0.92 5.98 -24.32
N LEU A 400 -0.11 6.92 -24.81
CA LEU A 400 0.15 8.21 -24.19
C LEU A 400 -0.22 9.29 -25.20
N ASP A 401 -1.06 10.25 -24.79
CA ASP A 401 -1.58 11.33 -25.65
C ASP A 401 -2.18 10.82 -26.99
N GLY A 402 -2.90 9.70 -26.93
CA GLY A 402 -3.54 9.07 -28.09
C GLY A 402 -2.60 8.38 -29.08
N LYS A 403 -1.32 8.20 -28.73
CA LYS A 403 -0.32 7.50 -29.55
C LYS A 403 0.23 6.27 -28.82
N PRO A 404 0.39 5.11 -29.50
CA PRO A 404 0.98 3.92 -28.88
C PRO A 404 2.50 4.04 -28.74
N TYR A 405 3.00 3.63 -27.59
CA TYR A 405 4.41 3.48 -27.25
C TYR A 405 4.69 2.07 -26.73
N LEU A 406 5.96 1.66 -26.77
CA LEU A 406 6.43 0.46 -26.08
C LEU A 406 7.14 0.86 -24.79
N THR A 407 6.81 0.22 -23.67
CA THR A 407 7.39 0.56 -22.36
C THR A 407 7.75 -0.68 -21.55
N THR A 408 8.75 -0.56 -20.68
CA THR A 408 9.13 -1.61 -19.71
C THR A 408 9.94 -1.02 -18.55
N ILE A 409 10.04 -1.77 -17.46
CA ILE A 409 10.87 -1.46 -16.29
C ILE A 409 12.29 -1.97 -16.52
N LEU A 410 13.26 -1.14 -16.15
CA LEU A 410 14.67 -1.49 -16.20
C LEU A 410 15.09 -2.13 -14.88
N GLN A 411 15.86 -3.22 -14.95
CA GLN A 411 16.46 -3.84 -13.78
C GLN A 411 17.53 -2.91 -13.19
N ARG A 412 17.29 -2.44 -11.97
CA ARG A 412 18.25 -1.65 -11.22
C ARG A 412 19.31 -2.55 -10.57
N PRO A 413 20.61 -2.23 -10.64
CA PRO A 413 21.62 -2.86 -9.79
C PRO A 413 21.42 -2.40 -8.34
N GLU A 414 21.59 -3.31 -7.38
CA GLU A 414 21.26 -3.15 -5.94
C GLU A 414 21.95 -1.99 -5.19
N ASN A 415 22.80 -1.18 -5.83
CA ASN A 415 23.63 -0.16 -5.18
C ASN A 415 23.79 1.16 -5.99
N ILE A 416 22.75 1.66 -6.69
CA ILE A 416 22.90 2.91 -7.49
C ILE A 416 21.85 3.99 -7.16
N ASP A 417 22.39 5.20 -7.07
CA ASP A 417 21.81 6.56 -7.09
C ASP A 417 20.38 6.68 -7.68
N HIS A 418 19.54 7.50 -7.05
CA HIS A 418 18.19 7.87 -7.51
C HIS A 418 18.17 8.54 -8.90
N SER A 419 19.33 8.81 -9.50
CA SER A 419 19.46 9.33 -10.86
C SER A 419 19.42 8.27 -11.97
N VAL A 420 19.29 6.98 -11.67
CA VAL A 420 19.27 5.90 -12.68
C VAL A 420 17.88 5.67 -13.23
N ALA A 421 17.82 5.47 -14.55
CA ALA A 421 16.58 5.20 -15.26
C ALA A 421 15.88 3.92 -14.75
N THR A 422 14.59 4.05 -14.49
CA THR A 422 13.69 3.08 -13.86
C THR A 422 12.75 2.45 -14.89
N ALA A 423 12.42 3.20 -15.94
CA ALA A 423 11.63 2.74 -17.06
C ALA A 423 12.18 3.31 -18.37
N ILE A 424 11.76 2.70 -19.48
CA ILE A 424 12.01 3.22 -20.82
C ILE A 424 10.67 3.39 -21.55
N ILE A 425 10.54 4.50 -22.26
CA ILE A 425 9.48 4.71 -23.26
C ILE A 425 10.14 4.71 -24.64
N ILE A 426 9.62 3.89 -25.54
CA ILE A 426 10.13 3.73 -26.90
C ILE A 426 9.03 4.16 -27.88
N ASP A 427 9.33 5.20 -28.64
CA ASP A 427 8.56 5.57 -29.82
C ASP A 427 8.93 4.60 -30.95
N TYR A 428 7.99 3.73 -31.30
CA TYR A 428 8.23 2.60 -32.18
C TYR A 428 7.36 2.68 -33.43
N ASP A 429 7.99 2.52 -34.60
CA ASP A 429 7.28 2.36 -35.86
C ASP A 429 6.95 0.87 -36.04
N PHE A 430 5.70 0.50 -35.72
CA PHE A 430 5.22 -0.88 -35.77
C PHE A 430 5.15 -1.46 -37.20
N GLU A 431 5.09 -0.62 -38.23
CA GLU A 431 5.03 -1.05 -39.63
C GLU A 431 6.42 -1.37 -40.19
N GLU A 432 7.38 -0.48 -39.92
CA GLU A 432 8.77 -0.64 -40.36
C GLU A 432 9.62 -1.40 -39.33
N GLU A 433 9.03 -1.76 -38.19
CA GLU A 433 9.63 -2.49 -37.06
C GLU A 433 10.95 -1.84 -36.58
N LYS A 434 10.92 -0.52 -36.40
CA LYS A 434 12.10 0.30 -36.04
C LYS A 434 11.85 1.23 -34.86
N VAL A 435 12.86 1.41 -34.00
CA VAL A 435 12.88 2.46 -32.98
C VAL A 435 13.04 3.83 -33.65
N LEU A 436 12.11 4.75 -33.39
CA LEU A 436 12.16 6.14 -33.87
C LEU A 436 12.89 7.04 -32.88
N SER A 437 12.55 6.91 -31.60
CA SER A 437 13.20 7.60 -30.48
C SER A 437 12.88 6.85 -29.18
N TYR A 438 13.61 7.15 -28.12
CA TYR A 438 13.34 6.59 -26.80
C TYR A 438 13.72 7.58 -25.72
N GLN A 439 13.08 7.43 -24.56
CA GLN A 439 13.35 8.21 -23.37
C GLN A 439 13.56 7.26 -22.20
N TYR A 440 14.71 7.39 -21.55
CA TYR A 440 14.92 6.84 -20.23
C TYR A 440 14.24 7.72 -19.20
N LEU A 441 13.45 7.11 -18.34
CA LEU A 441 12.76 7.80 -17.26
C LEU A 441 13.38 7.43 -15.94
N VAL A 442 13.62 8.43 -15.12
CA VAL A 442 13.87 8.25 -13.70
C VAL A 442 12.55 8.56 -13.01
N HIS A 443 11.94 7.60 -12.32
CA HIS A 443 10.81 7.91 -11.45
C HIS A 443 11.32 8.81 -10.31
N SER A 444 11.05 10.10 -10.41
CA SER A 444 11.11 11.01 -9.27
C SER A 444 9.86 10.76 -8.44
N TYR A 445 10.01 9.95 -7.39
CA TYR A 445 8.94 9.78 -6.41
C TYR A 445 8.56 11.12 -5.79
N PRO A 446 7.29 11.33 -5.43
CA PRO A 446 6.89 12.51 -4.66
C PRO A 446 7.86 12.68 -3.50
N SER A 447 8.58 13.81 -3.48
CA SER A 447 9.41 14.14 -2.32
C SER A 447 8.49 14.25 -1.12
N ALA A 448 8.92 13.81 0.07
CA ALA A 448 8.21 14.16 1.29
C ALA A 448 8.02 15.68 1.30
N ILE A 449 6.76 16.14 1.35
CA ILE A 449 6.47 17.58 1.38
C ILE A 449 7.06 18.09 2.69
N PRO A 450 7.96 19.09 2.67
CA PRO A 450 8.48 19.67 3.89
C PRO A 450 7.31 20.18 4.73
N GLY A 451 7.03 19.50 5.84
CA GLY A 451 6.14 20.05 6.85
C GLY A 451 6.84 21.25 7.43
N ALA A 452 6.36 22.47 7.17
CA ALA A 452 6.95 23.67 7.76
C ALA A 452 5.97 24.43 8.66
N LEU A 453 6.21 24.34 9.98
CA LEU A 453 5.94 25.40 10.96
C LEU A 453 7.06 25.44 11.99
N THR A 454 7.65 26.63 12.13
CA THR A 454 8.83 26.88 12.95
C THR A 454 8.58 26.64 14.44
N ALA A 455 9.60 26.13 15.13
CA ALA A 455 9.59 25.92 16.58
C ALA A 455 9.11 27.17 17.35
N GLY A 456 8.17 26.97 18.27
CA GLY A 456 7.54 28.03 19.06
C GLY A 456 6.08 27.72 19.39
N LYS A 457 5.31 28.75 19.77
CA LYS A 457 3.92 28.68 20.23
C LYS A 457 2.97 27.88 19.31
N GLU A 458 3.25 27.77 18.01
CA GLU A 458 2.49 26.95 17.06
C GLU A 458 2.75 25.43 17.21
N LEU A 459 3.98 25.05 17.59
CA LEU A 459 4.32 23.66 17.94
C LEU A 459 3.60 23.22 19.21
N ASP A 460 3.60 24.09 20.22
CA ASP A 460 2.87 23.87 21.47
C ASP A 460 1.36 23.75 21.21
N GLU A 461 0.80 24.62 20.36
CA GLU A 461 -0.61 24.57 19.96
C GLU A 461 -0.96 23.30 19.16
N ARG A 462 -0.06 22.79 18.30
CA ARG A 462 -0.27 21.54 17.55
C ARG A 462 -0.13 20.30 18.44
N LEU A 463 0.88 20.24 19.29
CA LEU A 463 1.04 19.20 20.31
C LEU A 463 -0.20 19.13 21.21
N GLU A 464 -0.69 20.29 21.66
CA GLU A 464 -1.88 20.36 22.50
C GLU A 464 -3.16 19.96 21.74
N SER A 465 -3.25 20.23 20.43
CA SER A 465 -4.38 19.79 19.60
C SER A 465 -4.40 18.27 19.35
N LEU A 466 -3.25 17.60 19.46
CA LEU A 466 -3.09 16.16 19.24
C LEU A 466 -3.19 15.34 20.53
N LYS A 467 -3.13 15.99 21.69
CA LYS A 467 -3.41 15.35 22.98
C LYS A 467 -4.89 15.03 23.11
N ARG A 468 -5.17 13.80 23.51
CA ARG A 468 -6.52 13.35 23.84
C ARG A 468 -6.75 13.40 25.34
N ASP A 469 -8.01 13.54 25.75
CA ASP A 469 -8.40 13.35 27.14
C ASP A 469 -8.21 11.86 27.50
N THR A 470 -7.20 11.54 28.30
CA THR A 470 -6.89 10.17 28.74
C THR A 470 -7.57 9.78 30.05
N THR A 471 -8.40 10.65 30.63
CA THR A 471 -9.02 10.41 31.94
C THR A 471 -9.79 9.09 31.98
N TYR A 472 -10.44 8.73 30.87
CA TYR A 472 -11.20 7.47 30.75
C TYR A 472 -10.34 6.20 30.92
N LEU A 473 -9.03 6.27 30.64
CA LEU A 473 -8.11 5.14 30.84
C LEU A 473 -7.84 4.86 32.31
N HIS A 474 -8.10 5.83 33.20
CA HIS A 474 -7.87 5.71 34.64
C HIS A 474 -9.15 5.55 35.47
N GLU A 475 -10.32 5.55 34.82
CA GLU A 475 -11.64 5.46 35.45
C GLU A 475 -12.41 4.20 35.00
N GLN A 476 -11.69 3.14 34.61
CA GLN A 476 -12.29 1.88 34.18
C GLN A 476 -12.99 1.20 35.36
N GLU A 477 -14.28 0.88 35.21
CA GLU A 477 -15.01 0.06 36.17
C GLU A 477 -14.72 -1.43 35.93
N ALA A 478 -14.55 -2.19 37.01
CA ALA A 478 -14.41 -3.64 36.91
C ALA A 478 -15.72 -4.30 36.42
N TYR A 479 -15.59 -5.27 35.52
CA TYR A 479 -16.73 -6.03 35.03
C TYR A 479 -17.39 -6.83 36.15
N THR A 480 -18.72 -6.77 36.24
CA THR A 480 -19.48 -7.50 37.26
C THR A 480 -19.79 -8.92 36.79
N VAL A 481 -19.24 -9.92 37.48
CA VAL A 481 -19.45 -11.34 37.18
C VAL A 481 -20.06 -12.10 38.37
N LYS A 482 -20.66 -13.27 38.09
CA LYS A 482 -21.40 -14.06 39.11
C LYS A 482 -20.50 -14.79 40.10
N SER A 483 -19.23 -15.00 39.75
CA SER A 483 -18.24 -15.74 40.53
C SER A 483 -17.39 -14.79 41.37
N LYS A 484 -17.25 -15.05 42.68
CA LYS A 484 -16.41 -14.22 43.57
C LYS A 484 -14.93 -14.27 43.17
N GLU A 485 -14.42 -15.45 42.81
CA GLU A 485 -13.01 -15.65 42.43
C GLU A 485 -12.69 -14.96 41.09
N MET A 486 -13.64 -14.94 40.15
CA MET A 486 -13.47 -14.19 38.90
C MET A 486 -13.62 -12.68 39.12
N GLN A 487 -14.53 -12.26 40.00
CA GLN A 487 -14.67 -10.83 40.34
C GLN A 487 -13.35 -10.25 40.86
N GLU A 488 -12.65 -10.98 41.74
CA GLU A 488 -11.34 -10.55 42.25
C GLU A 488 -10.28 -10.38 41.14
N LEU A 489 -10.35 -11.19 40.07
CA LEU A 489 -9.45 -11.04 38.92
C LEU A 489 -9.80 -9.82 38.06
N TYR A 490 -11.08 -9.58 37.80
CA TYR A 490 -11.53 -8.40 37.04
C TYR A 490 -11.27 -7.10 37.80
N ASP A 491 -11.51 -7.09 39.11
CA ASP A 491 -11.19 -5.96 39.98
C ASP A 491 -9.68 -5.66 39.91
N ARG A 492 -8.84 -6.71 39.97
CA ARG A 492 -7.39 -6.57 39.86
C ARG A 492 -6.93 -6.07 38.49
N ALA A 493 -7.50 -6.60 37.40
CA ALA A 493 -7.17 -6.14 36.05
C ALA A 493 -7.53 -4.66 35.85
N ALA A 494 -8.70 -4.23 36.33
CA ALA A 494 -9.10 -2.83 36.31
C ALA A 494 -8.20 -1.95 37.22
N GLU A 495 -7.80 -2.43 38.40
CA GLU A 495 -6.86 -1.71 39.27
C GLU A 495 -5.49 -1.50 38.61
N ILE A 496 -4.94 -2.52 37.96
CA ILE A 496 -3.68 -2.42 37.21
C ILE A 496 -3.86 -1.50 36.00
N GLY A 497 -4.92 -1.69 35.22
CA GLY A 497 -5.24 -0.85 34.06
C GLY A 497 -5.36 0.62 34.42
N ASN A 498 -6.13 0.95 35.47
CA ASN A 498 -6.29 2.30 35.97
C ASN A 498 -5.00 2.91 36.53
N LYS A 499 -4.13 2.08 37.13
CA LYS A 499 -2.83 2.54 37.66
C LYS A 499 -1.89 3.00 36.55
N TYR A 500 -1.90 2.34 35.40
CA TYR A 500 -0.94 2.58 34.31
C TYR A 500 -1.51 3.29 33.08
N GLY A 501 -2.84 3.39 32.94
CA GLY A 501 -3.48 3.99 31.77
C GLY A 501 -3.59 3.00 30.59
N VAL A 502 -3.92 1.73 30.86
CA VAL A 502 -4.07 0.68 29.83
C VAL A 502 -5.33 -0.13 30.09
N TYR A 503 -5.90 -0.74 29.04
CA TYR A 503 -6.99 -1.71 29.17
C TYR A 503 -6.42 -3.11 29.40
N ILE A 504 -7.00 -3.85 30.34
CA ILE A 504 -6.67 -5.26 30.55
C ILE A 504 -7.95 -6.07 30.53
N ARG A 505 -8.09 -6.95 29.55
CA ARG A 505 -9.30 -7.77 29.35
C ARG A 505 -9.01 -9.23 29.58
N LEU A 506 -9.94 -9.89 30.27
CA LEU A 506 -9.90 -11.30 30.61
C LEU A 506 -11.20 -11.98 30.17
N GLU A 507 -11.13 -13.24 29.72
CA GLU A 507 -12.28 -14.13 29.49
C GLU A 507 -13.54 -13.48 28.89
N GLU A 508 -14.59 -13.23 29.69
CA GLU A 508 -15.90 -12.74 29.23
C GLU A 508 -15.86 -11.28 28.74
N THR A 509 -14.77 -10.57 29.03
CA THR A 509 -14.56 -9.15 28.70
C THR A 509 -13.74 -8.95 27.42
N LEU A 510 -13.23 -10.05 26.86
CA LEU A 510 -12.51 -10.05 25.59
C LEU A 510 -13.42 -9.50 24.48
N PRO A 511 -12.85 -8.75 23.51
CA PRO A 511 -13.59 -8.26 22.36
C PRO A 511 -14.32 -9.39 21.60
N SER A 512 -15.46 -9.09 20.97
CA SER A 512 -16.22 -10.08 20.19
C SER A 512 -15.49 -10.62 18.96
N SER A 513 -14.41 -9.94 18.54
CA SER A 513 -13.49 -10.41 17.50
C SER A 513 -12.61 -11.57 17.94
N ILE A 514 -12.53 -11.86 19.25
CA ILE A 514 -11.81 -13.03 19.79
C ILE A 514 -12.82 -14.16 20.00
N ASP A 515 -12.67 -15.27 19.27
CA ASP A 515 -13.55 -16.43 19.42
C ASP A 515 -13.36 -17.09 20.80
N GLN A 516 -14.28 -16.78 21.73
CA GLN A 516 -14.28 -17.32 23.09
C GLN A 516 -14.42 -18.85 23.14
N SER A 517 -14.95 -19.49 22.08
CA SER A 517 -15.11 -20.94 22.02
C SER A 517 -13.79 -21.67 21.78
N GLU A 518 -12.78 -20.98 21.27
CA GLU A 518 -11.49 -21.54 20.88
C GLU A 518 -10.35 -21.21 21.85
N VAL A 519 -10.50 -20.16 22.67
CA VAL A 519 -9.51 -19.71 23.67
C VAL A 519 -9.50 -20.59 24.93
N GLY A 520 -10.66 -21.14 25.33
CA GLY A 520 -10.82 -21.93 26.55
C GLY A 520 -10.70 -21.13 27.85
N SER A 521 -11.15 -21.69 28.99
CA SER A 521 -11.05 -21.02 30.30
C SER A 521 -9.69 -21.26 30.98
N CYS A 522 -9.13 -20.22 31.56
CA CYS A 522 -7.87 -20.25 32.31
C CYS A 522 -8.15 -20.60 33.78
N LYS A 523 -7.19 -21.20 34.51
CA LYS A 523 -7.37 -21.33 35.96
C LYS A 523 -7.11 -19.98 36.61
N VAL A 524 -7.85 -19.66 37.69
CA VAL A 524 -7.67 -18.42 38.48
C VAL A 524 -6.21 -18.16 38.85
N LYS A 525 -5.47 -19.20 39.24
CA LYS A 525 -4.04 -19.10 39.57
C LYS A 525 -3.18 -18.65 38.39
N GLU A 526 -3.40 -19.25 37.22
CA GLU A 526 -2.63 -18.97 35.99
C GLU A 526 -2.88 -17.52 35.54
N MET A 527 -4.15 -17.08 35.56
CA MET A 527 -4.51 -15.69 35.25
C MET A 527 -3.93 -14.69 36.24
N ASN A 528 -3.90 -15.03 37.53
CA ASN A 528 -3.32 -14.16 38.55
C ASN A 528 -1.80 -14.03 38.40
N GLU A 529 -1.12 -15.12 38.03
CA GLU A 529 0.32 -15.13 37.71
C GLU A 529 0.60 -14.32 36.43
N ALA A 530 -0.25 -14.40 35.41
CA ALA A 530 -0.15 -13.57 34.22
C ALA A 530 -0.30 -12.06 34.55
N LEU A 531 -1.26 -11.70 35.40
CA LEU A 531 -1.43 -10.32 35.88
C LEU A 531 -0.23 -9.82 36.70
N ASP A 532 0.39 -10.68 37.54
CA ASP A 532 1.62 -10.33 38.27
C ASP A 532 2.74 -9.90 37.29
N ARG A 533 2.86 -10.62 36.17
CA ARG A 533 3.88 -10.35 35.15
C ARG A 533 3.57 -9.11 34.32
N VAL A 534 2.32 -8.96 33.88
CA VAL A 534 1.87 -7.75 33.19
C VAL A 534 2.15 -6.53 34.05
N GLU A 535 1.75 -6.54 35.32
CA GLU A 535 2.02 -5.43 36.25
C GLU A 535 3.52 -5.15 36.41
N ALA A 536 4.36 -6.20 36.50
CA ALA A 536 5.81 -6.05 36.62
C ALA A 536 6.44 -5.40 35.38
N ILE A 537 5.98 -5.74 34.17
CA ILE A 537 6.45 -5.10 32.92
C ILE A 537 5.98 -3.66 32.83
N LEU A 538 4.71 -3.38 33.13
CA LEU A 538 4.18 -2.01 33.13
C LEU A 538 4.91 -1.11 34.15
N GLU A 539 5.34 -1.67 35.30
CA GLU A 539 6.10 -0.94 36.34
C GLU A 539 7.49 -0.48 35.88
N MET A 540 8.04 -1.08 34.82
CA MET A 540 9.34 -0.66 34.26
C MET A 540 9.27 0.73 33.61
N PHE A 541 8.07 1.17 33.22
CA PHE A 541 7.84 2.44 32.55
C PHE A 541 7.44 3.53 33.55
N PRO A 542 7.83 4.80 33.30
CA PRO A 542 7.50 5.90 34.19
C PRO A 542 5.98 6.17 34.24
N LYS A 543 5.53 6.82 35.32
CA LYS A 543 4.11 7.20 35.45
C LYS A 543 3.68 8.10 34.29
N GLY A 544 2.55 7.80 33.68
CA GLY A 544 2.00 8.54 32.53
C GLY A 544 2.64 8.17 31.19
N TYR A 545 3.50 7.14 31.15
CA TYR A 545 4.11 6.68 29.91
C TYR A 545 3.07 6.26 28.86
N PHE A 546 2.10 5.43 29.25
CA PHE A 546 1.10 4.88 28.33
C PHE A 546 0.07 5.94 27.86
N ASP A 547 -0.15 6.99 28.65
CA ASP A 547 -1.00 8.12 28.26
C ASP A 547 -0.47 8.80 26.99
N ASN A 548 0.86 8.77 26.78
CA ASN A 548 1.51 9.33 25.59
C ASN A 548 1.24 8.53 24.30
N PHE A 549 0.71 7.30 24.40
CA PHE A 549 0.22 6.57 23.25
C PHE A 549 -1.12 7.10 22.74
N CYS A 550 -1.85 7.89 23.55
CA CYS A 550 -3.09 8.56 23.13
C CYS A 550 -2.79 9.85 22.37
N TYR A 551 -2.20 9.70 21.19
CA TYR A 551 -1.76 10.81 20.36
C TYR A 551 -2.29 10.66 18.94
N GLY A 552 -2.73 11.77 18.33
CA GLY A 552 -3.28 11.77 16.98
C GLY A 552 -4.54 10.92 16.89
N TYR A 553 -4.47 9.79 16.19
CA TYR A 553 -5.59 8.86 16.01
C TYR A 553 -5.63 7.74 17.04
N PHE A 554 -4.60 7.56 17.86
CA PHE A 554 -4.54 6.46 18.83
C PHE A 554 -5.28 6.80 20.14
N THR A 555 -6.01 5.84 20.68
CA THR A 555 -6.91 5.98 21.86
C THR A 555 -6.42 5.20 23.07
N GLY A 556 -5.28 4.54 23.00
CA GLY A 556 -4.69 3.85 24.16
C GLY A 556 -4.10 2.49 23.81
N PHE A 557 -3.89 1.68 24.84
CA PHE A 557 -3.24 0.38 24.77
C PHE A 557 -4.02 -0.67 25.55
N GLU A 558 -4.23 -1.83 24.92
CA GLU A 558 -5.05 -2.94 25.40
C GLU A 558 -4.28 -4.23 25.43
N ILE A 559 -4.45 -4.96 26.53
CA ILE A 559 -3.82 -6.23 26.82
C ILE A 559 -4.93 -7.26 27.03
N ASP A 560 -5.07 -8.16 26.07
CA ASP A 560 -6.02 -9.26 26.11
C ASP A 560 -5.32 -10.51 26.66
N LEU A 561 -5.68 -10.96 27.87
CA LEU A 561 -5.15 -12.20 28.44
C LEU A 561 -6.06 -13.38 28.10
N VAL A 562 -5.49 -14.32 27.34
CA VAL A 562 -6.18 -15.52 26.83
C VAL A 562 -5.48 -16.78 27.31
N ARG A 563 -6.20 -17.91 27.40
CA ARG A 563 -5.56 -19.17 27.81
C ARG A 563 -4.60 -19.72 26.75
N ARG A 564 -4.96 -19.67 25.47
CA ARG A 564 -4.12 -20.08 24.34
C ARG A 564 -4.53 -19.31 23.08
N PRO A 565 -3.65 -18.51 22.47
CA PRO A 565 -3.94 -17.83 21.22
C PRO A 565 -3.92 -18.82 20.04
N GLN A 566 -4.81 -18.64 19.05
CA GLN A 566 -4.89 -19.48 17.84
C GLN A 566 -3.95 -19.00 16.72
N SER A 567 -3.70 -17.69 16.59
CA SER A 567 -2.94 -17.19 15.42
C SER A 567 -2.20 -15.86 15.57
N TYR A 568 -2.32 -15.10 16.68
CA TYR A 568 -1.70 -13.77 16.73
C TYR A 568 -1.24 -13.40 18.14
N THR A 569 0.02 -12.98 18.27
CA THR A 569 0.62 -12.53 19.55
C THR A 569 1.49 -11.28 19.38
N GLU A 570 1.31 -10.56 18.28
CA GLU A 570 2.02 -9.32 17.96
C GLU A 570 1.13 -8.10 18.25
N LEU A 571 1.72 -6.91 18.26
CA LEU A 571 0.99 -5.66 18.42
C LEU A 571 0.05 -5.44 17.22
N ARG A 572 -1.19 -5.07 17.51
CA ARG A 572 -2.19 -4.71 16.50
C ARG A 572 -2.73 -3.31 16.75
N CYS A 573 -3.25 -2.69 15.71
CA CYS A 573 -4.04 -1.47 15.82
C CYS A 573 -5.48 -1.81 15.45
N SER A 574 -6.39 -1.73 16.42
CA SER A 574 -7.81 -2.06 16.22
C SER A 574 -8.65 -0.79 16.12
N PRO A 575 -9.50 -0.62 15.09
CA PRO A 575 -10.36 0.54 14.98
C PRO A 575 -11.40 0.57 16.11
N GLN A 576 -11.64 1.75 16.67
CA GLN A 576 -12.62 2.03 17.72
C GLN A 576 -13.33 3.36 17.46
N GLU A 577 -14.45 3.59 18.14
CA GLU A 577 -15.18 4.86 18.03
C GLU A 577 -14.24 6.03 18.41
N GLY A 578 -13.88 6.84 17.41
CA GLY A 578 -13.01 8.01 17.58
C GLY A 578 -11.50 7.77 17.39
N GLY A 579 -11.02 6.56 17.05
CA GLY A 579 -9.59 6.33 16.80
C GLY A 579 -9.15 4.85 16.76
N TYR A 580 -7.87 4.58 16.99
CA TYR A 580 -7.26 3.24 17.00
C TYR A 580 -6.74 2.87 18.38
N LEU A 581 -6.99 1.64 18.81
CA LEU A 581 -6.43 1.10 20.03
C LEU A 581 -5.29 0.16 19.71
N PHE A 582 -4.13 0.38 20.32
CA PHE A 582 -3.08 -0.63 20.35
C PHE A 582 -3.59 -1.84 21.11
N SER A 583 -3.55 -3.04 20.54
CA SER A 583 -4.00 -4.26 21.21
C SER A 583 -2.97 -5.39 21.07
N ILE A 584 -2.76 -6.14 22.14
CA ILE A 584 -1.97 -7.37 22.12
C ILE A 584 -2.68 -8.50 22.84
N ILE A 585 -2.65 -9.69 22.24
CA ILE A 585 -3.14 -10.92 22.85
C ILE A 585 -1.96 -11.68 23.45
N LEU A 586 -2.04 -11.99 24.74
CA LEU A 586 -1.00 -12.71 25.47
C LEU A 586 -1.52 -14.03 26.05
N GLU A 587 -0.68 -15.06 25.98
CA GLU A 587 -0.99 -16.38 26.53
C GLU A 587 -0.74 -16.43 28.05
N ALA A 588 -1.81 -16.53 28.83
CA ALA A 588 -1.77 -16.64 30.29
C ALA A 588 -1.31 -18.01 30.82
N ASN A 589 -1.31 -19.06 29.97
CA ASN A 589 -0.99 -20.44 30.36
C ASN A 589 -0.06 -21.14 29.35
N GLY A 590 0.99 -20.44 28.91
CA GLY A 590 2.04 -20.99 28.05
C GLY A 590 3.10 -21.77 28.82
N ASP A 591 3.82 -22.67 28.13
CA ASP A 591 4.93 -23.45 28.70
C ASP A 591 6.17 -22.56 29.00
N GLU A 592 6.27 -21.40 28.36
CA GLU A 592 7.38 -20.43 28.49
C GLU A 592 6.85 -19.01 28.74
N PRO A 593 6.29 -18.74 29.92
CA PRO A 593 5.59 -17.48 30.16
C PRO A 593 6.52 -16.25 30.16
N GLU A 594 7.84 -16.43 30.30
CA GLU A 594 8.86 -15.38 30.11
C GLU A 594 8.93 -14.89 28.67
N GLU A 595 8.85 -15.80 27.72
CA GLU A 595 8.82 -15.44 26.30
C GLU A 595 7.43 -14.94 25.90
N GLN A 596 6.38 -15.63 26.35
CA GLN A 596 5.00 -15.39 25.91
C GLN A 596 4.35 -14.13 26.49
N ILE A 597 4.75 -13.69 27.69
CA ILE A 597 4.22 -12.48 28.32
C ILE A 597 5.29 -11.40 28.33
N ASP A 598 6.41 -11.59 29.02
CA ASP A 598 7.39 -10.51 29.21
C ASP A 598 8.00 -10.06 27.88
N GLY A 599 8.46 -11.03 27.07
CA GLY A 599 9.08 -10.76 25.77
C GLY A 599 8.14 -10.06 24.79
N LYS A 600 6.91 -10.59 24.64
CA LYS A 600 5.92 -10.09 23.68
C LYS A 600 5.26 -8.78 24.10
N LEU A 601 4.96 -8.63 25.39
CA LEU A 601 4.42 -7.36 25.90
C LEU A 601 5.46 -6.25 25.79
N LEU A 602 6.74 -6.52 26.08
CA LEU A 602 7.81 -5.56 25.85
C LEU A 602 7.94 -5.21 24.36
N ASP A 603 7.96 -6.19 23.46
CA ASP A 603 8.00 -5.92 22.01
C ASP A 603 6.82 -5.01 21.59
N ALA A 604 5.60 -5.30 22.06
CA ALA A 604 4.43 -4.50 21.70
C ALA A 604 4.47 -3.07 22.24
N ILE A 605 4.85 -2.88 23.51
CA ILE A 605 4.97 -1.54 24.09
C ILE A 605 6.05 -0.73 23.35
N LEU A 606 7.17 -1.36 23.02
CA LEU A 606 8.29 -0.71 22.33
C LEU A 606 7.98 -0.43 20.87
N SER A 607 7.22 -1.30 20.19
CA SER A 607 6.70 -1.02 18.85
C SER A 607 5.70 0.15 18.87
N ALA A 608 4.82 0.24 19.88
CA ALA A 608 3.95 1.41 20.05
C ALA A 608 4.74 2.70 20.35
N THR A 609 5.85 2.57 21.08
CA THR A 609 6.80 3.68 21.32
C THR A 609 7.43 4.15 20.03
N GLU A 610 7.84 3.23 19.17
CA GLU A 610 8.38 3.54 17.85
C GLU A 610 7.35 4.21 16.95
N MET A 611 6.10 3.75 16.95
CA MET A 611 5.01 4.43 16.23
C MET A 611 4.79 5.85 16.74
N ARG A 612 4.96 6.09 18.04
CA ARG A 612 4.89 7.44 18.63
C ARG A 612 6.06 8.34 18.21
N LEU A 613 7.28 7.79 18.13
CA LEU A 613 8.48 8.50 17.67
C LEU A 613 8.40 8.84 16.18
N ARG A 614 7.96 7.88 15.37
CA ARG A 614 7.70 8.06 13.94
C ARG A 614 6.68 9.18 13.72
N ASN A 615 5.55 9.12 14.43
CA ASN A 615 4.53 10.15 14.32
C ASN A 615 5.01 11.53 14.82
N TYR A 616 5.93 11.58 15.80
CA TYR A 616 6.62 12.83 16.17
C TYR A 616 7.53 13.33 15.04
N TYR A 617 8.35 12.46 14.46
CA TYR A 617 9.23 12.82 13.35
C TYR A 617 8.46 13.36 12.13
N GLU A 618 7.36 12.71 11.76
CA GLU A 618 6.56 13.05 10.57
C GLU A 618 5.78 14.36 10.71
N ASN A 619 5.50 14.80 11.93
CA ASN A 619 4.61 15.95 12.17
C ASN A 619 5.34 17.25 12.54
N PHE A 620 6.66 17.24 12.62
CA PHE A 620 7.49 18.35 13.10
C PHE A 620 8.43 18.81 11.98
N GLU A 621 8.63 20.12 11.81
CA GLU A 621 9.50 20.67 10.73
C GLU A 621 10.99 20.40 10.97
N ASN A 622 11.39 20.36 12.24
CA ASN A 622 12.77 20.08 12.65
C ASN A 622 12.75 19.13 13.85
N PRO A 623 12.34 17.86 13.64
CA PRO A 623 12.25 16.91 14.73
C PRO A 623 13.66 16.63 15.28
N PHE A 624 13.77 16.52 16.59
CA PHE A 624 15.03 16.12 17.22
C PHE A 624 15.47 14.73 16.73
N PHE A 625 14.51 13.82 16.60
CA PHE A 625 14.69 12.52 15.97
C PHE A 625 14.66 12.65 14.45
N THR A 626 15.66 12.10 13.75
CA THR A 626 15.64 11.90 12.28
C THR A 626 16.26 10.54 11.94
N GLU A 627 15.79 9.91 10.86
CA GLU A 627 16.37 8.65 10.37
C GLU A 627 17.82 8.84 9.88
N ASP A 628 18.12 9.96 9.20
CA ASP A 628 19.50 10.29 8.81
C ASP A 628 20.46 10.32 9.99
N LYS A 629 20.02 10.93 11.11
CA LYS A 629 20.82 10.98 12.32
C LYS A 629 20.97 9.58 12.91
N TRP A 630 19.92 8.77 12.97
CA TRP A 630 19.98 7.39 13.44
C TRP A 630 20.95 6.55 12.59
N MET A 631 20.83 6.62 11.27
CA MET A 631 21.69 5.94 10.30
C MET A 631 23.15 6.34 10.43
N SER A 632 23.43 7.62 10.67
CA SER A 632 24.79 8.14 10.86
C SER A 632 25.53 7.56 12.07
N MET A 633 24.82 6.88 12.98
CA MET A 633 25.40 6.24 14.17
C MET A 633 25.86 4.81 13.91
N ASN A 634 25.58 4.25 12.73
CA ASN A 634 26.11 2.96 12.31
C ASN A 634 27.48 3.13 11.63
N ALA A 635 28.22 2.03 11.48
CA ALA A 635 29.52 2.04 10.80
C ALA A 635 29.40 2.38 9.30
N ASP A 636 30.47 2.91 8.72
CA ASP A 636 30.56 3.13 7.26
C ASP A 636 30.25 1.84 6.47
N GLY A 637 29.29 1.95 5.55
CA GLY A 637 28.82 0.84 4.72
C GLY A 637 27.81 -0.10 5.39
N PHE A 638 27.32 0.23 6.59
CA PHE A 638 26.18 -0.44 7.19
C PHE A 638 24.89 -0.14 6.40
N ARG A 639 24.08 -1.18 6.19
CA ARG A 639 22.72 -1.07 5.64
C ARG A 639 21.79 -2.05 6.38
N TYR A 640 20.51 -1.71 6.46
CA TYR A 640 19.48 -2.66 6.87
C TYR A 640 19.08 -3.52 5.67
N PHE A 641 18.74 -4.80 5.89
CA PHE A 641 18.52 -5.79 4.80
C PHE A 641 17.05 -6.09 4.49
N GLY A 642 16.10 -5.62 5.30
CA GLY A 642 14.68 -5.97 5.17
C GLY A 642 14.36 -7.37 5.71
N TYR A 643 13.24 -7.95 5.25
CA TYR A 643 12.79 -9.30 5.66
C TYR A 643 13.20 -10.43 4.70
N GLN A 644 13.87 -10.11 3.59
CA GLN A 644 14.42 -11.13 2.69
C GLN A 644 15.66 -11.75 3.35
N HIS A 645 15.78 -13.08 3.23
CA HIS A 645 16.89 -13.86 3.82
C HIS A 645 17.77 -14.40 2.69
N GLU A 646 19.00 -13.91 2.59
CA GLU A 646 20.05 -14.47 1.73
C GLU A 646 21.24 -15.00 2.55
N GLU A 647 21.95 -16.01 2.02
CA GLU A 647 23.05 -16.72 2.69
C GLU A 647 24.28 -15.82 3.01
N ASP A 648 24.37 -14.61 2.42
CA ASP A 648 25.46 -13.65 2.63
C ASP A 648 25.30 -12.78 3.92
N GLU A 649 24.15 -12.84 4.61
CA GLU A 649 23.80 -11.96 5.73
C GLU A 649 24.54 -12.28 7.06
N GLU A 650 24.92 -13.54 7.30
CA GLU A 650 25.69 -13.90 8.51
C GLU A 650 27.09 -13.27 8.53
N CYS A 651 27.69 -13.05 7.34
CA CYS A 651 29.00 -12.43 7.20
C CYS A 651 28.98 -10.94 7.55
N ASP A 652 27.92 -10.22 7.19
CA ASP A 652 27.75 -8.81 7.51
C ASP A 652 27.40 -8.58 8.99
N TYR A 653 26.61 -9.45 9.62
CA TYR A 653 26.41 -9.36 11.08
C TYR A 653 27.72 -9.47 11.84
N GLY A 654 28.61 -10.39 11.45
CA GLY A 654 29.94 -10.49 12.04
C GLY A 654 30.75 -9.19 11.98
N ARG A 655 30.59 -8.42 10.90
CA ARG A 655 31.25 -7.12 10.66
C ARG A 655 30.63 -5.97 11.45
N PHE A 656 29.31 -5.98 11.64
CA PHE A 656 28.57 -4.85 12.21
C PHE A 656 27.97 -5.08 13.60
N LYS A 657 28.13 -6.27 14.21
CA LYS A 657 27.62 -6.65 15.54
C LYS A 657 27.94 -5.70 16.69
N GLU A 658 28.90 -4.79 16.52
CA GLU A 658 29.21 -3.77 17.53
C GLU A 658 28.22 -2.60 17.48
N TYR A 659 27.40 -2.45 16.44
CA TYR A 659 26.48 -1.32 16.24
C TYR A 659 25.00 -1.70 16.38
N VAL A 660 24.72 -3.00 16.55
CA VAL A 660 23.38 -3.57 16.65
C VAL A 660 23.34 -4.60 17.78
N VAL A 661 22.18 -4.81 18.39
CA VAL A 661 22.02 -5.73 19.53
C VAL A 661 21.98 -7.19 19.10
N SER A 662 21.37 -7.48 17.96
CA SER A 662 21.28 -8.83 17.42
C SER A 662 21.25 -8.81 15.90
N PHE A 663 21.26 -10.00 15.29
CA PHE A 663 21.03 -10.15 13.86
C PHE A 663 19.69 -9.54 13.44
N ASP A 664 18.63 -9.74 14.22
CA ASP A 664 17.30 -9.19 13.92
C ASP A 664 17.25 -7.66 13.95
N SER A 665 18.16 -7.00 14.67
CA SER A 665 18.30 -5.54 14.59
C SER A 665 18.72 -5.06 13.20
N MET A 666 19.35 -5.90 12.37
CA MET A 666 19.77 -5.54 11.01
C MET A 666 18.65 -5.61 9.97
N ARG A 667 17.43 -6.05 10.36
CA ARG A 667 16.28 -6.10 9.45
C ARG A 667 15.80 -4.70 9.06
N MET A 668 15.65 -3.79 10.04
CA MET A 668 15.13 -2.44 9.81
C MET A 668 15.42 -1.48 10.98
N PRO A 669 15.45 -0.16 10.74
CA PRO A 669 15.74 0.84 11.77
C PRO A 669 14.81 0.77 12.99
N SER A 670 13.51 0.58 12.76
CA SER A 670 12.49 0.47 13.81
C SER A 670 12.73 -0.75 14.70
N ARG A 671 13.05 -1.90 14.09
CA ARG A 671 13.35 -3.14 14.82
C ARG A 671 14.64 -3.00 15.63
N ASP A 672 15.66 -2.33 15.10
CA ASP A 672 16.89 -2.02 15.81
C ASP A 672 16.62 -1.21 17.09
N ARG A 673 15.84 -0.13 17.00
CA ARG A 673 15.44 0.70 18.14
C ARG A 673 14.65 -0.09 19.19
N VAL A 674 13.66 -0.87 18.75
CA VAL A 674 12.85 -1.74 19.63
C VAL A 674 13.74 -2.72 20.38
N LEU A 675 14.62 -3.44 19.68
CA LEU A 675 15.51 -4.43 20.29
C LEU A 675 16.56 -3.79 21.19
N LEU A 676 17.05 -2.60 20.85
CA LEU A 676 17.97 -1.84 21.69
C LEU A 676 17.34 -1.45 23.04
N LEU A 677 16.14 -0.88 23.01
CA LEU A 677 15.45 -0.50 24.24
C LEU A 677 15.00 -1.72 25.04
N LYS A 678 14.60 -2.80 24.37
CA LYS A 678 14.30 -4.10 25.00
C LYS A 678 15.53 -4.66 25.73
N ALA A 679 16.71 -4.63 25.10
CA ALA A 679 17.95 -5.09 25.70
C ALA A 679 18.27 -4.34 27.00
N LEU A 680 18.09 -3.02 27.02
CA LEU A 680 18.29 -2.21 28.22
C LEU A 680 17.29 -2.55 29.33
N LEU A 681 16.01 -2.69 29.00
CA LEU A 681 14.97 -3.08 29.97
C LEU A 681 15.24 -4.48 30.55
N LEU A 682 15.74 -5.40 29.73
CA LEU A 682 16.15 -6.74 30.14
C LEU A 682 17.58 -6.80 30.71
N GLN A 683 18.26 -5.67 30.86
CA GLN A 683 19.64 -5.57 31.39
C GLN A 683 20.65 -6.46 30.63
N THR A 684 20.43 -6.63 29.33
CA THR A 684 21.36 -7.31 28.43
C THR A 684 22.56 -6.39 28.16
N GLU A 685 23.77 -6.93 28.28
CA GLU A 685 25.00 -6.18 27.99
C GLU A 685 25.07 -5.84 26.49
N ILE A 686 25.21 -4.56 26.16
CA ILE A 686 25.32 -4.04 24.79
C ILE A 686 26.68 -3.36 24.60
N SER A 687 27.10 -3.11 23.36
CA SER A 687 28.39 -2.48 23.04
C SER A 687 28.42 -0.96 23.34
N ASP A 688 29.62 -0.36 23.31
CA ASP A 688 29.77 1.10 23.42
C ASP A 688 29.02 1.87 22.32
N ALA A 689 29.04 1.40 21.07
CA ALA A 689 28.31 2.07 19.98
C ALA A 689 26.78 1.93 20.13
N CYS A 690 26.29 0.79 20.63
CA CYS A 690 24.89 0.64 21.01
C CYS A 690 24.51 1.53 22.20
N LEU A 691 25.40 1.78 23.17
CA LEU A 691 25.17 2.72 24.26
C LEU A 691 25.02 4.16 23.73
N GLU A 692 25.83 4.58 22.77
CA GLU A 692 25.67 5.89 22.12
C GLU A 692 24.32 6.01 21.40
N LYS A 693 23.92 4.99 20.63
CA LYS A 693 22.60 4.92 19.98
C LYS A 693 21.47 4.97 21.00
N ALA A 694 21.64 4.27 22.12
CA ALA A 694 20.65 4.25 23.19
C ALA A 694 20.46 5.62 23.84
N GLU A 695 21.54 6.37 24.07
CA GLU A 695 21.46 7.74 24.60
C GLU A 695 20.67 8.66 23.68
N TYR A 696 20.98 8.63 22.38
CA TYR A 696 20.24 9.40 21.39
C TYR A 696 18.75 8.99 21.35
N LEU A 697 18.45 7.69 21.40
CA LEU A 697 17.07 7.20 21.47
C LEU A 697 16.35 7.67 22.74
N CYS A 698 17.03 7.74 23.89
CA CYS A 698 16.45 8.26 25.14
C CYS A 698 16.10 9.73 25.02
N GLU A 699 16.98 10.54 24.42
CA GLU A 699 16.72 11.95 24.15
C GLU A 699 15.52 12.11 23.20
N CYS A 700 15.43 11.28 22.15
CA CYS A 700 14.29 11.25 21.24
C CYS A 700 12.97 10.93 21.96
N ILE A 701 12.96 9.95 22.86
CA ILE A 701 11.77 9.58 23.64
C ILE A 701 11.39 10.71 24.60
N ARG A 702 12.36 11.31 25.31
CA ARG A 702 12.06 12.42 26.24
C ARG A 702 11.51 13.66 25.55
N GLU A 703 11.95 13.92 24.32
CA GLU A 703 11.46 15.02 23.51
C GLU A 703 10.07 14.71 22.93
N ALA A 704 9.84 13.48 22.47
CA ALA A 704 8.56 13.10 21.87
C ALA A 704 7.45 12.89 22.91
N PHE A 705 7.78 12.50 24.15
CA PHE A 705 6.83 12.20 25.22
C PHE A 705 6.71 13.36 26.21
N ASP A 706 5.54 13.55 26.80
CA ASP A 706 5.37 14.40 27.99
C ASP A 706 6.08 13.77 29.19
N SER A 707 7.37 14.13 29.30
CA SER A 707 8.30 13.59 30.27
C SER A 707 8.58 14.54 31.44
N GLU A 708 7.83 15.65 31.57
CA GLU A 708 8.05 16.68 32.62
C GLU A 708 7.98 16.09 34.04
N ASN A 709 7.11 15.10 34.23
CA ASN A 709 6.89 14.43 35.51
C ASN A 709 7.58 13.06 35.63
N TRP A 710 8.41 12.70 34.67
CA TRP A 710 9.19 11.45 34.72
C TRP A 710 10.34 11.58 35.74
N PRO A 711 10.87 10.46 36.27
CA PRO A 711 12.08 10.51 37.07
C PRO A 711 13.26 11.10 36.27
N ASP A 712 14.21 11.72 36.98
CA ASP A 712 15.47 12.23 36.41
C ASP A 712 16.18 11.20 35.53
N GLN A 713 16.06 9.92 35.89
CA GLN A 713 16.52 8.79 35.09
C GLN A 713 15.47 7.67 35.09
N THR A 714 15.05 7.24 33.90
CA THR A 714 14.19 6.08 33.68
C THR A 714 14.93 4.77 33.94
N ALA A 715 14.23 3.63 33.87
CA ALA A 715 14.84 2.32 34.08
C ALA A 715 15.96 2.03 33.05
N TRP A 716 15.69 2.32 31.77
CA TRP A 716 16.66 2.11 30.69
C TRP A 716 17.83 3.10 30.73
N GLU A 717 17.61 4.36 31.12
CA GLU A 717 18.70 5.34 31.28
C GLU A 717 19.65 5.00 32.42
N LYS A 718 19.12 4.49 33.55
CA LYS A 718 19.95 3.96 34.64
C LYS A 718 20.82 2.80 34.17
N GLU A 719 20.27 1.95 33.30
CA GLU A 719 21.01 0.83 32.75
C GLU A 719 22.12 1.28 31.81
N ILE A 720 21.90 2.30 30.97
CA ILE A 720 22.95 2.92 30.15
C ILE A 720 24.12 3.40 31.02
N GLU A 721 23.84 4.17 32.07
CA GLU A 721 24.88 4.70 32.98
C GLU A 721 25.64 3.59 33.72
N ARG A 722 24.92 2.54 34.13
CA ARG A 722 25.52 1.35 34.76
C ARG A 722 26.49 0.66 33.80
N GLN A 723 26.07 0.38 32.57
CA GLN A 723 26.90 -0.29 31.57
C GLN A 723 28.11 0.57 31.15
N LYS A 724 27.94 1.88 30.98
CA LYS A 724 29.06 2.82 30.75
C LYS A 724 30.10 2.76 31.86
N THR A 725 29.67 2.71 33.11
CA THR A 725 30.57 2.60 34.26
C THR A 725 31.33 1.27 34.23
N ASP A 726 30.64 0.17 33.92
CA ASP A 726 31.25 -1.16 33.81
C ASP A 726 32.26 -1.25 32.65
N HIS A 727 31.93 -0.66 31.49
CA HIS A 727 32.83 -0.61 30.33
C HIS A 727 34.08 0.23 30.62
N ALA A 728 33.91 1.40 31.22
CA ALA A 728 35.03 2.25 31.65
C ALA A 728 35.94 1.53 32.64
N ALA A 729 35.38 0.75 33.57
CA ALA A 729 36.14 -0.05 34.52
C ALA A 729 36.87 -1.25 33.88
N LYS A 730 36.34 -1.82 32.79
CA LYS A 730 37.00 -2.88 32.01
C LYS A 730 38.12 -2.34 31.10
N ALA A 731 38.07 -1.08 30.72
CA ALA A 731 39.06 -0.42 29.86
C ALA A 731 40.31 0.11 30.62
N THR A 732 40.22 0.28 31.95
CA THR A 732 41.33 0.62 32.86
C THR A 732 42.00 -0.60 33.46
#